data_AF-A0A2E7Q1U3-F1
#
_entry.id   AF-A0A2E7Q1U3-F1
#
_cell.length_a   1.000
_cell.length_b   1.000
_cell.length_c   1.000
_cell.angle_alpha   90.00
_cell.angle_beta   90.00
_cell.angle_gamma   90.00
#
_symmetry.space_group_name_H-M   'P 1'
#
loop_
_entity.id
_entity.type
_entity.pdbx_description
1 polymer ?
#
loop_
_entity_poly.entity_id
_entity_poly.type
_entity_poly.pdbx_seq_one_letter_code
_entity_poly.pdbx_strand_id
1 'polypeptide(L)'
;MPRDDDLQVRDERDARTLMPTWFQHEKHLAHMLPYVSLVDDRTVRTRVNELFQCIRITGVNSYTKDDDYLDKVRALLARIVAQLGEEFSYYVHKVSKGIQVDLEPIEGDSFAALVDAQWRAMMETSGLRDKTLTLTVIHRPPNKSFLSFMRSPSPGRLKDETAKRLRRLNEAVAIFTSGLTELKPSVLSAETGDLVGFLGALNTGQERPLYHTSQFGFLASSAANTRVTFHGDHFELSEGVAGRRYGKSYSIKDYSEQTRCTMFDTLNLPVDMIVTHSFTPVNTNMTISRIKRQMKQMQAADDAAVSLRENLSFLADDLEAKRASMGDHHMVVTVFAETLDALETLGAEIVNAAASEGVTMVSDRFGANTHYFSQHPGNQPKRLRPSTITNCNFADFAAFHRTQLGKQGDEVPWGKVISLFPTPEKSAYRFSFHEAGSPEREPTSGHTLIMGRPGSGKSVFAAFLMTQAKRAGARVFVFDYRQGMEMAVRANGGRYTTVQGGLPTGLNPLWTETDSRGIAWLADWFGTLLHREDKPLTPAQTNRIMDCVRQNAQATDPGLRNWQNFASLFMSMDDEGDLNQRVLEWAEKGRFGWIFGHSLEDTFSLDGDMVGFDLTGILDSESDKERMAVLSYLFRRIERKIEDRRPTLIIIDEAWKALDNVYFAERLSQWLVTARKQNTVAVMMTQYASQLERTRTGKTIVEAVPTQVLLPNIRANASDYQMLNLYQKELDTLLNTGTNSRLALIRDDQGSV
;
A
#
# COMPACT_ATOMS: atom_id res chain seq x y z
N MET A 1 18.21 -37.26 27.07
CA MET A 1 18.54 -36.44 28.25
C MET A 1 19.81 -37.00 28.86
N PRO A 2 20.88 -36.20 29.01
CA PRO A 2 21.79 -36.35 30.13
C PRO A 2 21.28 -35.52 31.31
N ARG A 3 21.57 -36.01 32.52
CA ARG A 3 21.20 -35.44 33.82
C ARG A 3 22.05 -34.21 34.15
N ASP A 4 21.55 -33.35 35.03
CA ASP A 4 22.16 -32.08 35.49
C ASP A 4 23.52 -32.21 36.22
N ASP A 5 24.18 -33.37 36.24
CA ASP A 5 25.48 -33.60 36.90
C ASP A 5 26.71 -33.25 36.02
N ASP A 6 26.53 -32.85 34.75
CA ASP A 6 27.61 -32.71 33.74
C ASP A 6 28.27 -31.31 33.64
N LEU A 7 28.10 -30.42 34.62
CA LEU A 7 28.69 -29.07 34.54
C LEU A 7 30.23 -29.06 34.65
N GLN A 8 30.85 -30.10 35.21
CA GLN A 8 32.33 -30.18 35.33
C GLN A 8 33.04 -30.66 34.05
N VAL A 9 32.34 -31.30 33.10
CA VAL A 9 32.94 -31.78 31.83
C VAL A 9 33.04 -30.65 30.77
N ARG A 10 32.41 -29.49 31.02
CA ARG A 10 32.33 -28.38 30.05
C ARG A 10 33.61 -27.55 29.89
N ASP A 11 34.59 -27.70 30.76
CA ASP A 11 35.81 -26.87 30.79
C ASP A 11 37.08 -27.52 30.21
N GLU A 12 37.02 -28.79 29.79
CA GLU A 12 38.13 -29.37 29.03
C GLU A 12 38.21 -28.72 27.65
N ARG A 13 39.32 -28.03 27.39
CA ARG A 13 39.60 -27.36 26.12
C ARG A 13 40.58 -28.18 25.30
N ASP A 14 40.29 -28.32 24.01
CA ASP A 14 41.22 -28.92 23.07
C ASP A 14 42.51 -28.08 23.03
N ALA A 15 43.66 -28.72 23.24
CA ALA A 15 44.94 -28.03 23.39
C ALA A 15 45.39 -27.26 22.13
N ARG A 16 44.85 -27.57 20.94
CA ARG A 16 45.24 -26.94 19.67
C ARG A 16 44.32 -25.79 19.29
N THR A 17 43.03 -25.96 19.51
CA THR A 17 41.99 -25.00 19.12
C THR A 17 41.56 -24.09 20.27
N LEU A 18 41.90 -24.46 21.52
CA LEU A 18 41.46 -23.84 22.77
C LEU A 18 39.94 -23.77 22.93
N MET A 19 39.19 -24.48 22.08
CA MET A 19 37.74 -24.60 22.14
C MET A 19 37.35 -25.73 23.09
N PRO A 20 36.15 -25.67 23.70
CA PRO A 20 35.66 -26.79 24.49
C PRO A 20 35.63 -28.09 23.68
N THR A 21 36.01 -29.21 24.28
CA THR A 21 36.08 -30.52 23.60
C THR A 21 34.74 -30.95 22.98
N TRP A 22 33.61 -30.55 23.58
CA TRP A 22 32.28 -30.80 23.02
C TRP A 22 32.04 -30.10 21.67
N PHE A 23 32.75 -29.00 21.37
CA PHE A 23 32.61 -28.24 20.12
C PHE A 23 32.99 -29.07 18.90
N GLN A 24 33.91 -30.03 19.05
CA GLN A 24 34.32 -30.93 17.95
C GLN A 24 33.20 -31.85 17.47
N HIS A 25 32.19 -32.09 18.32
CA HIS A 25 31.04 -32.93 18.04
C HIS A 25 29.84 -32.11 17.52
N GLU A 26 29.93 -30.78 17.52
CA GLU A 26 28.89 -29.90 17.03
C GLU A 26 28.80 -29.97 15.50
N LYS A 27 27.57 -30.12 14.99
CA LYS A 27 27.32 -30.08 13.54
C LYS A 27 27.10 -28.64 13.12
N HIS A 28 27.95 -28.14 12.23
CA HIS A 28 27.74 -26.84 11.62
C HIS A 28 26.41 -26.76 10.89
N LEU A 29 25.68 -25.65 11.08
CA LEU A 29 24.39 -25.37 10.43
C LEU A 29 24.48 -25.53 8.90
N ALA A 30 25.56 -25.03 8.29
CA ALA A 30 25.80 -25.15 6.85
C ALA A 30 25.78 -26.61 6.33
N HIS A 31 26.11 -27.60 7.18
CA HIS A 31 26.04 -29.01 6.81
C HIS A 31 24.61 -29.55 6.69
N MET A 32 23.65 -28.90 7.33
CA MET A 32 22.24 -29.25 7.33
C MET A 32 21.45 -28.52 6.22
N LEU A 33 22.05 -27.51 5.58
CA LEU A 33 21.46 -26.77 4.48
C LEU A 33 21.74 -27.45 3.12
N PRO A 34 20.80 -27.41 2.16
CA PRO A 34 20.92 -28.15 0.91
C PRO A 34 21.80 -27.44 -0.13
N TYR A 35 22.25 -26.21 0.13
CA TYR A 35 22.88 -25.33 -0.88
C TYR A 35 24.35 -25.66 -1.12
N VAL A 36 24.73 -25.82 -2.39
CA VAL A 36 26.11 -26.13 -2.78
C VAL A 36 26.80 -24.92 -3.39
N SER A 37 26.30 -24.42 -4.52
CA SER A 37 26.95 -23.34 -5.25
C SER A 37 25.92 -22.57 -6.09
N LEU A 38 26.33 -21.39 -6.55
CA LEU A 38 25.63 -20.66 -7.61
C LEU A 38 26.06 -21.23 -8.97
N VAL A 39 25.08 -21.54 -9.83
CA VAL A 39 25.34 -21.94 -11.24
C VAL A 39 25.51 -20.69 -12.11
N ASP A 40 24.71 -19.68 -11.79
CA ASP A 40 24.79 -18.29 -12.25
C ASP A 40 24.29 -17.40 -11.09
N ASP A 41 24.19 -16.09 -11.31
CA ASP A 41 23.75 -15.11 -10.30
C ASP A 41 22.39 -15.44 -9.64
N ARG A 42 21.49 -16.14 -10.34
CA ARG A 42 20.10 -16.35 -9.92
C ARG A 42 19.78 -17.78 -9.52
N THR A 43 20.64 -18.73 -9.88
CA THR A 43 20.36 -20.16 -9.81
C THR A 43 21.23 -20.86 -8.77
N VAL A 44 20.58 -21.51 -7.82
CA VAL A 44 21.23 -22.31 -6.79
C VAL A 44 21.24 -23.79 -7.17
N ARG A 45 22.38 -24.45 -6.98
CA ARG A 45 22.53 -25.90 -7.03
C ARG A 45 22.44 -26.51 -5.64
N THR A 46 21.68 -27.60 -5.50
CA THR A 46 21.58 -28.34 -4.23
C THR A 46 22.51 -29.55 -4.17
N ARG A 47 22.66 -30.15 -2.98
CA ARG A 47 23.46 -31.37 -2.72
C ARG A 47 22.97 -32.59 -3.51
N VAL A 48 21.67 -32.65 -3.79
CA VAL A 48 21.05 -33.69 -4.62
C VAL A 48 21.03 -33.31 -6.11
N ASN A 49 21.79 -32.27 -6.49
CA ASN A 49 21.91 -31.75 -7.84
C ASN A 49 20.58 -31.24 -8.41
N GLU A 50 19.66 -30.75 -7.58
CA GLU A 50 18.52 -29.94 -8.03
C GLU A 50 19.00 -28.52 -8.38
N LEU A 51 18.27 -27.85 -9.26
CA LEU A 51 18.50 -26.44 -9.59
C LEU A 51 17.25 -25.66 -9.21
N PHE A 52 17.40 -24.51 -8.56
CA PHE A 52 16.26 -23.67 -8.26
C PHE A 52 16.55 -22.18 -8.43
N GLN A 53 15.48 -21.43 -8.67
CA GLN A 53 15.45 -19.97 -8.71
C GLN A 53 14.31 -19.48 -7.80
N CYS A 54 14.49 -18.29 -7.21
CA CYS A 54 13.52 -17.68 -6.30
C CYS A 54 12.93 -16.42 -6.94
N ILE A 55 11.60 -16.28 -6.87
CA ILE A 55 10.83 -15.19 -7.45
C ILE A 55 10.15 -14.43 -6.30
N ARG A 56 10.48 -13.15 -6.14
CA ARG A 56 9.80 -12.21 -5.24
C ARG A 56 8.51 -11.73 -5.87
N ILE A 57 7.45 -11.65 -5.09
CA ILE A 57 6.11 -11.24 -5.53
C ILE A 57 5.60 -10.14 -4.59
N THR A 58 4.97 -9.09 -5.11
CA THR A 58 4.49 -7.97 -4.28
C THR A 58 3.25 -8.32 -3.48
N GLY A 59 2.43 -9.24 -3.99
CA GLY A 59 1.21 -9.74 -3.37
C GLY A 59 -0.02 -8.86 -3.57
N VAL A 60 -1.14 -9.30 -2.99
CA VAL A 60 -2.47 -8.71 -3.11
C VAL A 60 -3.06 -8.51 -1.71
N ASN A 61 -3.70 -7.36 -1.45
CA ASN A 61 -4.40 -7.16 -0.18
C ASN A 61 -5.76 -7.87 -0.21
N SER A 62 -5.87 -9.01 0.47
CA SER A 62 -7.10 -9.84 0.46
C SER A 62 -8.27 -9.23 1.23
N TYR A 63 -8.02 -8.25 2.12
CA TYR A 63 -9.05 -7.55 2.89
C TYR A 63 -9.85 -6.55 2.06
N THR A 64 -9.27 -6.05 0.97
CA THR A 64 -9.87 -4.97 0.18
C THR A 64 -10.09 -5.36 -1.28
N LYS A 65 -9.40 -6.39 -1.78
CA LYS A 65 -9.57 -6.88 -3.16
C LYS A 65 -10.74 -7.85 -3.29
N ASP A 66 -11.38 -7.74 -4.44
CA ASP A 66 -12.51 -8.58 -4.85
C ASP A 66 -12.15 -10.07 -4.84
N ASP A 67 -13.10 -10.91 -4.41
CA ASP A 67 -12.91 -12.36 -4.33
C ASP A 67 -12.70 -13.00 -5.70
N ASP A 68 -13.36 -12.53 -6.76
CA ASP A 68 -13.16 -13.03 -8.13
C ASP A 68 -11.71 -12.82 -8.58
N TYR A 69 -11.09 -11.71 -8.15
CA TYR A 69 -9.69 -11.43 -8.43
C TYR A 69 -8.77 -12.39 -7.67
N LEU A 70 -9.02 -12.63 -6.38
CA LEU A 70 -8.23 -13.58 -5.58
C LEU A 70 -8.33 -14.99 -6.17
N ASP A 71 -9.53 -15.42 -6.55
CA ASP A 71 -9.77 -16.72 -7.16
C ASP A 71 -9.10 -16.85 -8.54
N LYS A 72 -9.07 -15.77 -9.33
CA LYS A 72 -8.34 -15.72 -10.60
C LYS A 72 -6.83 -15.93 -10.37
N VAL A 73 -6.22 -15.24 -9.41
CA VAL A 73 -4.79 -15.39 -9.08
C VAL A 73 -4.49 -16.82 -8.61
N ARG A 74 -5.33 -17.37 -7.72
CA ARG A 74 -5.26 -18.76 -7.26
C ARG A 74 -5.35 -19.75 -8.41
N ALA A 75 -6.31 -19.57 -9.32
CA ALA A 75 -6.49 -20.44 -10.48
C ALA A 75 -5.32 -20.38 -11.47
N LEU A 76 -4.69 -19.20 -11.64
CA LEU A 76 -3.47 -19.05 -12.45
C LEU A 76 -2.31 -19.85 -11.85
N LEU A 77 -2.07 -19.74 -10.54
CA LEU A 77 -1.03 -20.53 -9.86
C LEU A 77 -1.26 -22.03 -10.03
N ALA A 78 -2.48 -22.51 -9.76
CA ALA A 78 -2.83 -23.92 -9.91
C ALA A 78 -2.59 -24.41 -11.34
N ARG A 79 -2.99 -23.64 -12.36
CA ARG A 79 -2.82 -23.99 -13.78
C ARG A 79 -1.35 -24.10 -14.18
N ILE A 80 -0.52 -23.13 -13.78
CA ILE A 80 0.92 -23.15 -14.08
C ILE A 80 1.58 -24.39 -13.45
N VAL A 81 1.27 -24.68 -12.18
CA VAL A 81 1.79 -25.85 -11.46
C VAL A 81 1.38 -27.16 -12.14
N ALA A 82 0.13 -27.28 -12.60
CA ALA A 82 -0.33 -28.46 -13.34
C ALA A 82 0.37 -28.62 -14.70
N GLN A 83 0.58 -27.53 -15.42
CA GLN A 83 1.21 -27.54 -16.75
C GLN A 83 2.67 -27.98 -16.70
N LEU A 84 3.43 -27.54 -15.70
CA LEU A 84 4.85 -27.85 -15.54
C LEU A 84 5.10 -29.29 -15.07
N GLY A 85 4.20 -29.86 -14.26
CA GLY A 85 4.21 -31.29 -13.93
C GLY A 85 5.32 -31.76 -12.98
N GLU A 86 5.64 -33.05 -13.06
CA GLU A 86 6.40 -33.83 -12.06
C GLU A 86 7.90 -33.52 -11.97
N GLU A 87 8.46 -32.89 -12.99
CA GLU A 87 9.89 -32.54 -13.04
C GLU A 87 10.23 -31.33 -12.14
N PHE A 88 9.21 -30.62 -11.64
CA PHE A 88 9.36 -29.45 -10.79
C PHE A 88 8.89 -29.69 -9.35
N SER A 89 9.29 -28.80 -8.45
CA SER A 89 8.75 -28.66 -7.10
C SER A 89 8.74 -27.20 -6.71
N TYR A 90 7.85 -26.84 -5.80
CA TYR A 90 7.55 -25.46 -5.48
C TYR A 90 7.63 -25.25 -3.98
N TYR A 91 8.16 -24.11 -3.59
CA TYR A 91 8.01 -23.58 -2.24
C TYR A 91 7.41 -22.18 -2.32
N VAL A 92 6.49 -21.86 -1.43
CA VAL A 92 6.00 -20.50 -1.22
C VAL A 92 6.28 -20.12 0.22
N HIS A 93 7.05 -19.06 0.38
CA HIS A 93 7.46 -18.52 1.66
C HIS A 93 6.82 -17.17 1.88
N LYS A 94 6.21 -17.00 3.04
CA LYS A 94 5.82 -15.70 3.60
C LYS A 94 6.68 -15.43 4.81
N VAL A 95 7.59 -14.48 4.71
CA VAL A 95 8.52 -14.11 5.78
C VAL A 95 8.09 -12.77 6.35
N SER A 96 7.76 -12.72 7.65
CA SER A 96 7.43 -11.46 8.33
C SER A 96 8.65 -10.91 9.06
N LYS A 97 8.92 -9.61 8.87
CA LYS A 97 10.10 -8.90 9.38
C LYS A 97 9.70 -7.59 10.04
N GLY A 98 10.35 -7.24 11.16
CA GLY A 98 10.29 -5.90 11.76
C GLY A 98 10.63 -4.77 10.76
N ILE A 99 9.75 -3.77 10.67
CA ILE A 99 10.04 -2.54 9.92
C ILE A 99 10.82 -1.59 10.83
N GLN A 100 11.95 -1.08 10.34
CA GLN A 100 12.57 0.10 10.92
C GLN A 100 11.79 1.32 10.42
N VAL A 101 11.36 2.17 11.35
CA VAL A 101 10.67 3.41 11.04
C VAL A 101 11.67 4.37 10.41
N ASP A 102 11.61 4.51 9.08
CA ASP A 102 12.53 5.27 8.23
C ASP A 102 11.94 6.62 7.78
N LEU A 103 11.14 7.24 8.65
CA LEU A 103 10.50 8.53 8.37
C LEU A 103 11.42 9.68 8.79
N GLU A 104 11.89 10.46 7.80
CA GLU A 104 12.78 11.63 8.02
C GLU A 104 12.12 12.66 8.93
N PRO A 105 12.71 13.07 10.06
CA PRO A 105 12.08 13.91 11.07
C PRO A 105 11.73 15.32 10.56
N ILE A 106 10.68 15.93 11.11
CA ILE A 106 10.45 17.38 10.96
C ILE A 106 11.38 18.10 11.96
N GLU A 107 12.31 18.91 11.46
CA GLU A 107 13.32 19.58 12.28
C GLU A 107 12.76 20.79 13.09
N GLY A 108 13.45 21.11 14.18
CA GLY A 108 13.18 22.27 15.05
C GLY A 108 12.20 22.00 16.19
N ASP A 109 11.76 23.07 16.87
CA ASP A 109 10.90 23.00 18.07
C ASP A 109 9.45 23.44 17.79
N SER A 110 9.04 23.43 16.53
CA SER A 110 7.68 23.82 16.13
C SER A 110 6.64 22.77 16.57
N PHE A 111 5.36 23.17 16.66
CA PHE A 111 4.26 22.22 16.95
C PHE A 111 4.28 21.00 16.03
N ALA A 112 4.55 21.19 14.73
CA ALA A 112 4.69 20.11 13.78
C ALA A 112 5.82 19.12 14.12
N ALA A 113 6.96 19.63 14.59
CA ALA A 113 8.09 18.79 15.01
C ALA A 113 7.76 17.98 16.27
N LEU A 114 7.02 18.57 17.22
CA LEU A 114 6.55 17.86 18.43
C LEU A 114 5.55 16.75 18.09
N VAL A 115 4.56 17.04 17.23
CA VAL A 115 3.58 16.04 16.76
C VAL A 115 4.29 14.91 16.02
N ASP A 116 5.21 15.24 15.11
CA ASP A 116 5.99 14.26 14.37
C ASP A 116 6.85 13.38 15.29
N ALA A 117 7.54 13.97 16.28
CA ALA A 117 8.35 13.21 17.23
C ALA A 117 7.51 12.22 18.05
N GLN A 118 6.34 12.65 18.55
CA GLN A 118 5.43 11.76 19.26
C GLN A 118 4.88 10.66 18.36
N TRP A 119 4.50 10.99 17.12
CA TRP A 119 3.99 10.03 16.15
C TRP A 119 5.05 8.98 15.79
N ARG A 120 6.29 9.40 15.50
CA ARG A 120 7.40 8.49 15.19
C ARG A 120 7.73 7.57 16.38
N ALA A 121 7.77 8.09 17.60
CA ALA A 121 7.99 7.28 18.81
C ALA A 121 6.88 6.22 19.01
N MET A 122 5.63 6.55 18.70
CA MET A 122 4.54 5.58 18.68
C MET A 122 4.76 4.51 17.60
N MET A 123 5.15 4.89 16.38
CA MET A 123 5.40 3.94 15.29
C MET A 123 6.55 2.97 15.63
N GLU A 124 7.62 3.44 16.28
CA GLU A 124 8.77 2.62 16.69
C GLU A 124 8.37 1.52 17.68
N THR A 125 7.43 1.82 18.58
CA THR A 125 6.94 0.89 19.61
C THR A 125 5.71 0.08 19.18
N SER A 126 5.12 0.38 18.01
CA SER A 126 3.91 -0.28 17.51
C SER A 126 4.16 -1.71 16.99
N GLY A 127 5.41 -2.12 16.88
CA GLY A 127 5.78 -3.46 16.42
C GLY A 127 5.43 -3.69 14.94
N LEU A 128 5.65 -2.68 14.10
CA LEU A 128 5.31 -2.74 12.67
C LEU A 128 6.08 -3.85 11.94
N ARG A 129 5.43 -4.48 10.96
CA ARG A 129 5.97 -5.62 10.20
C ARG A 129 5.81 -5.46 8.70
N ASP A 130 6.84 -5.83 7.95
CA ASP A 130 6.76 -6.10 6.51
C ASP A 130 6.62 -7.61 6.36
N LYS A 131 6.02 -8.03 5.24
CA LYS A 131 5.87 -9.43 4.87
C LYS A 131 6.45 -9.57 3.47
N THR A 132 7.30 -10.54 3.22
CA THR A 132 7.81 -10.80 1.86
C THR A 132 7.26 -12.12 1.36
N LEU A 133 6.86 -12.16 0.09
CA LEU A 133 6.35 -13.36 -0.57
C LEU A 133 7.39 -13.83 -1.59
N THR A 134 7.88 -15.05 -1.42
CA THR A 134 8.86 -15.65 -2.33
C THR A 134 8.39 -17.02 -2.81
N LEU A 135 8.30 -17.19 -4.12
CA LEU A 135 8.05 -18.47 -4.79
C LEU A 135 9.40 -19.04 -5.26
N THR A 136 9.77 -20.22 -4.77
CA THR A 136 10.93 -20.96 -5.28
C THR A 136 10.48 -22.06 -6.24
N VAL A 137 11.04 -22.06 -7.45
CA VAL A 137 10.81 -23.09 -8.47
C VAL A 137 12.04 -23.98 -8.54
N ILE A 138 11.88 -25.28 -8.31
CA ILE A 138 12.96 -26.27 -8.26
C ILE A 138 12.81 -27.24 -9.44
N HIS A 139 13.82 -27.34 -10.30
CA HIS A 139 13.94 -28.39 -11.31
C HIS A 139 14.68 -29.60 -10.77
N ARG A 140 14.00 -30.74 -10.72
CA ARG A 140 14.52 -32.00 -10.18
C ARG A 140 15.36 -32.74 -11.21
N PRO A 141 16.43 -33.46 -10.81
CA PRO A 141 17.13 -34.33 -11.74
C PRO A 141 16.21 -35.50 -12.14
N PRO A 142 16.35 -36.06 -13.36
CA PRO A 142 15.61 -37.24 -13.75
C PRO A 142 15.96 -38.43 -12.84
N ASN A 143 15.00 -39.32 -12.60
CA ASN A 143 15.23 -40.55 -11.86
C ASN A 143 16.32 -41.37 -12.56
N LYS A 144 17.48 -41.55 -11.90
CA LYS A 144 18.57 -42.34 -12.47
C LYS A 144 18.21 -43.83 -12.39
N SER A 145 18.29 -44.51 -13.53
CA SER A 145 18.31 -45.99 -13.58
C SER A 145 19.55 -46.52 -12.86
N PHE A 146 19.42 -47.67 -12.18
CA PHE A 146 20.50 -48.38 -11.48
C PHE A 146 21.78 -48.56 -12.34
N LEU A 147 21.63 -48.71 -13.66
CA LEU A 147 22.74 -48.82 -14.62
C LEU A 147 23.61 -47.55 -14.76
N SER A 148 23.08 -46.37 -14.43
CA SER A 148 23.81 -45.09 -14.49
C SER A 148 24.74 -44.88 -13.29
N PHE A 149 24.66 -45.70 -12.24
CA PHE A 149 25.49 -45.60 -11.04
C PHE A 149 26.94 -46.09 -11.29
N MET A 150 27.15 -46.96 -12.29
CA MET A 150 28.45 -47.56 -12.61
C MET A 150 29.38 -46.67 -13.48
N ARG A 151 28.93 -45.49 -13.92
CA ARG A 151 29.75 -44.56 -14.72
C ARG A 151 29.67 -43.15 -14.13
N SER A 152 30.78 -42.65 -13.58
CA SER A 152 30.93 -41.22 -13.29
C SER A 152 30.82 -40.45 -14.61
N PRO A 153 29.81 -39.58 -14.79
CA PRO A 153 29.67 -38.82 -16.02
C PRO A 153 30.89 -37.91 -16.19
N SER A 154 31.39 -37.79 -17.42
CA SER A 154 32.49 -36.87 -17.71
C SER A 154 32.09 -35.44 -17.34
N PRO A 155 33.04 -34.59 -16.88
CA PRO A 155 32.75 -33.20 -16.52
C PRO A 155 32.02 -32.43 -17.64
N GLY A 156 32.37 -32.69 -18.90
CA GLY A 156 31.69 -32.11 -20.07
C GLY A 156 30.21 -32.51 -20.18
N ARG A 157 29.89 -33.79 -19.97
CA ARG A 157 28.50 -34.29 -20.01
C ARG A 157 27.64 -33.70 -18.88
N LEU A 158 28.22 -33.54 -17.69
CA LEU A 158 27.55 -32.87 -16.56
C LEU A 158 27.27 -31.39 -16.86
N LYS A 159 28.20 -30.72 -17.55
CA LYS A 159 28.03 -29.32 -17.97
C LYS A 159 26.88 -29.18 -18.97
N ASP A 160 26.83 -30.04 -19.99
CA ASP A 160 25.76 -30.04 -20.99
C ASP A 160 24.39 -30.38 -20.39
N GLU A 161 24.34 -31.35 -19.48
CA GLU A 161 23.13 -31.71 -18.74
C GLU A 161 22.64 -30.55 -17.86
N THR A 162 23.57 -29.90 -17.13
CA THR A 162 23.27 -28.69 -16.35
C THR A 162 22.69 -27.61 -17.25
N ALA A 163 23.29 -27.33 -18.41
CA ALA A 163 22.83 -26.29 -19.33
C ALA A 163 21.42 -26.59 -19.89
N LYS A 164 21.10 -27.86 -20.17
CA LYS A 164 19.74 -28.26 -20.58
C LYS A 164 18.71 -28.04 -19.47
N ARG A 165 19.03 -28.44 -18.24
CA ARG A 165 18.15 -28.27 -17.08
C ARG A 165 17.97 -26.81 -16.69
N LEU A 166 19.03 -26.01 -16.80
CA LEU A 166 18.97 -24.57 -16.58
C LEU A 166 18.03 -23.89 -17.59
N ARG A 167 18.08 -24.28 -18.87
CA ARG A 167 17.10 -23.79 -19.87
C ARG A 167 15.66 -24.14 -19.49
N ARG A 168 15.40 -25.38 -19.08
CA ARG A 168 14.07 -25.80 -18.61
C ARG A 168 13.59 -25.04 -17.37
N LEU A 169 14.49 -24.80 -16.41
CA LEU A 169 14.18 -23.99 -15.24
C LEU A 169 13.86 -22.53 -15.62
N ASN A 170 14.64 -21.93 -16.52
CA ASN A 170 14.40 -20.58 -17.01
C ASN A 170 13.07 -20.47 -17.77
N GLU A 171 12.71 -21.47 -18.58
CA GLU A 171 11.39 -21.54 -19.23
C GLU A 171 10.26 -21.57 -18.20
N ALA A 172 10.36 -22.40 -17.16
CA ALA A 172 9.37 -22.49 -16.11
C ALA A 172 9.23 -21.18 -15.31
N VAL A 173 10.37 -20.57 -14.95
CA VAL A 173 10.39 -19.28 -14.24
C VAL A 173 9.81 -18.17 -15.11
N ALA A 174 10.07 -18.16 -16.42
CA ALA A 174 9.48 -17.21 -17.36
C ALA A 174 7.95 -17.35 -17.45
N ILE A 175 7.40 -18.57 -17.36
CA ILE A 175 5.96 -18.81 -17.30
C ILE A 175 5.37 -18.19 -16.02
N PHE A 176 6.03 -18.34 -14.86
CA PHE A 176 5.58 -17.68 -13.63
C PHE A 176 5.66 -16.16 -13.72
N THR A 177 6.78 -15.61 -14.21
CA THR A 177 6.95 -14.16 -14.28
C THR A 177 6.00 -13.51 -15.27
N SER A 178 5.67 -14.19 -16.38
CA SER A 178 4.67 -13.69 -17.34
C SER A 178 3.24 -13.90 -16.86
N GLY A 179 2.92 -15.07 -16.30
CA GLY A 179 1.58 -15.41 -15.82
C GLY A 179 1.14 -14.60 -14.60
N LEU A 180 2.09 -14.14 -13.78
CA LEU A 180 1.85 -13.35 -12.57
C LEU A 180 2.24 -11.87 -12.74
N THR A 181 2.30 -11.34 -13.97
CA THR A 181 2.79 -9.97 -14.25
C THR A 181 2.14 -8.88 -13.40
N GLU A 182 0.83 -9.01 -13.11
CA GLU A 182 0.09 -8.06 -12.26
C GLU A 182 0.65 -7.98 -10.82
N LEU A 183 1.32 -9.03 -10.34
CA LEU A 183 1.95 -9.09 -9.01
C LEU A 183 3.44 -8.70 -9.03
N LYS A 184 3.88 -8.06 -10.13
CA LYS A 184 5.24 -7.53 -10.34
C LYS A 184 6.36 -8.50 -9.92
N PRO A 185 6.40 -9.72 -10.48
CA PRO A 185 7.35 -10.75 -10.07
C PRO A 185 8.78 -10.37 -10.46
N SER A 186 9.74 -10.56 -9.55
CA SER A 186 11.16 -10.32 -9.80
C SER A 186 12.01 -11.49 -9.34
N VAL A 187 12.95 -11.94 -10.18
CA VAL A 187 13.85 -13.05 -9.82
C VAL A 187 14.97 -12.52 -8.94
N LEU A 188 15.19 -13.17 -7.78
CA LEU A 188 16.21 -12.76 -6.81
C LEU A 188 17.63 -12.98 -7.37
N SER A 189 18.53 -12.06 -7.04
CA SER A 189 19.93 -12.03 -7.47
C SER A 189 20.86 -12.24 -6.27
N ALA A 190 21.96 -12.96 -6.49
CA ALA A 190 23.02 -13.11 -5.49
C ALA A 190 23.93 -11.88 -5.43
N GLU A 191 24.11 -11.17 -6.54
CA GLU A 191 24.89 -9.93 -6.64
C GLU A 191 24.27 -8.79 -5.82
N THR A 192 22.94 -8.65 -5.83
CA THR A 192 22.24 -7.67 -4.96
C THR A 192 22.27 -8.07 -3.49
N GLY A 193 22.47 -9.36 -3.22
CA GLY A 193 22.45 -9.98 -1.90
C GLY A 193 21.06 -10.46 -1.46
N ASP A 194 20.02 -10.28 -2.29
CA ASP A 194 18.65 -10.64 -1.96
C ASP A 194 18.44 -12.15 -1.94
N LEU A 195 19.04 -12.89 -2.89
CA LEU A 195 18.90 -14.34 -2.96
C LEU A 195 19.49 -15.02 -1.72
N VAL A 196 20.74 -14.71 -1.39
CA VAL A 196 21.40 -15.31 -0.22
C VAL A 196 20.77 -14.77 1.08
N GLY A 197 20.36 -13.51 1.08
CA GLY A 197 19.62 -12.88 2.17
C GLY A 197 18.32 -13.60 2.50
N PHE A 198 17.51 -13.92 1.49
CA PHE A 198 16.31 -14.73 1.61
C PHE A 198 16.61 -16.12 2.18
N LEU A 199 17.61 -16.84 1.65
CA LEU A 199 17.97 -18.18 2.15
C LEU A 199 18.47 -18.15 3.60
N GLY A 200 19.16 -17.07 4.00
CA GLY A 200 19.56 -16.82 5.38
C GLY A 200 18.39 -16.46 6.30
N ALA A 201 17.41 -15.72 5.78
CA ALA A 201 16.19 -15.35 6.51
C ALA A 201 15.41 -16.58 6.98
N LEU A 202 15.45 -17.67 6.22
CA LEU A 202 14.84 -18.95 6.59
C LEU A 202 15.36 -19.52 7.92
N ASN A 203 16.57 -19.11 8.34
CA ASN A 203 17.13 -19.51 9.63
C ASN A 203 16.71 -18.58 10.78
N THR A 204 16.55 -17.29 10.51
CA THR A 204 16.51 -16.25 11.54
C THR A 204 15.17 -15.54 11.67
N GLY A 205 14.27 -15.74 10.71
CA GLY A 205 13.06 -14.92 10.57
C GLY A 205 13.34 -13.49 10.11
N GLN A 206 14.59 -13.15 9.76
CA GLN A 206 14.99 -11.80 9.40
C GLN A 206 15.69 -11.76 8.06
N GLU A 207 15.04 -11.13 7.08
CA GLU A 207 15.60 -10.92 5.76
C GLU A 207 16.52 -9.68 5.74
N ARG A 208 17.81 -9.94 5.53
CA ARG A 208 18.86 -8.92 5.34
C ARG A 208 19.69 -9.32 4.12
N PRO A 209 20.20 -8.36 3.32
CA PRO A 209 21.09 -8.69 2.22
C PRO A 209 22.31 -9.47 2.74
N LEU A 210 22.61 -10.60 2.10
CA LEU A 210 23.80 -11.40 2.37
C LEU A 210 24.52 -11.66 1.07
N TYR A 211 25.84 -11.76 1.12
CA TYR A 211 26.67 -11.96 -0.06
C TYR A 211 27.41 -13.27 0.03
N HIS A 212 27.70 -13.86 -1.13
CA HIS A 212 28.49 -15.08 -1.18
C HIS A 212 29.92 -14.79 -0.73
N THR A 213 30.37 -15.49 0.31
CA THR A 213 31.60 -15.16 1.05
C THR A 213 32.88 -15.68 0.39
N SER A 214 32.79 -16.67 -0.50
CA SER A 214 33.95 -17.26 -1.18
C SER A 214 33.57 -17.96 -2.47
N GLN A 215 34.26 -17.67 -3.57
CA GLN A 215 34.06 -18.31 -4.88
C GLN A 215 34.18 -19.85 -4.84
N PHE A 216 34.96 -20.39 -3.90
CA PHE A 216 35.20 -21.83 -3.76
C PHE A 216 34.53 -22.44 -2.52
N GLY A 217 33.76 -21.64 -1.76
CA GLY A 217 33.03 -22.08 -0.59
C GLY A 217 31.62 -22.60 -0.93
N PHE A 218 31.07 -23.44 -0.05
CA PHE A 218 29.66 -23.82 -0.17
C PHE A 218 28.75 -22.62 0.07
N LEU A 219 27.73 -22.43 -0.78
CA LEU A 219 26.71 -21.39 -0.60
C LEU A 219 26.01 -21.50 0.76
N ALA A 220 25.84 -22.73 1.27
CA ALA A 220 25.30 -22.98 2.60
C ALA A 220 26.05 -22.25 3.71
N SER A 221 27.37 -22.05 3.59
CA SER A 221 28.16 -21.32 4.58
C SER A 221 27.84 -19.83 4.60
N SER A 222 27.46 -19.24 3.46
CA SER A 222 27.03 -17.84 3.38
C SER A 222 25.61 -17.64 3.93
N ALA A 223 24.74 -18.64 3.79
CA ALA A 223 23.38 -18.60 4.33
C ALA A 223 23.30 -18.96 5.83
N ALA A 224 24.25 -19.75 6.35
CA ALA A 224 24.32 -20.19 7.74
C ALA A 224 24.98 -19.12 8.64
N ASN A 225 24.23 -18.07 8.98
CA ASN A 225 24.73 -16.89 9.70
C ASN A 225 24.33 -16.83 11.19
N THR A 226 23.90 -17.95 11.77
CA THR A 226 23.49 -18.08 13.18
C THR A 226 23.76 -19.49 13.69
N ARG A 227 23.82 -19.67 15.01
CA ARG A 227 23.91 -20.97 15.66
C ARG A 227 22.55 -21.34 16.25
N VAL A 228 22.07 -22.55 15.94
CA VAL A 228 20.73 -23.03 16.32
C VAL A 228 20.87 -24.20 17.30
N THR A 229 20.29 -24.08 18.48
CA THR A 229 20.26 -25.13 19.51
C THR A 229 18.84 -25.60 19.73
N PHE A 230 18.57 -26.90 19.61
CA PHE A 230 17.22 -27.44 19.76
C PHE A 230 16.98 -27.91 21.20
N HIS A 231 15.92 -27.40 21.83
CA HIS A 231 15.53 -27.65 23.21
C HIS A 231 14.14 -28.30 23.25
N GLY A 232 14.09 -29.61 23.02
CA GLY A 232 12.82 -30.32 22.96
C GLY A 232 11.97 -29.85 21.76
N ASP A 233 10.90 -29.11 22.02
CA ASP A 233 9.91 -28.69 21.03
C ASP A 233 10.13 -27.28 20.48
N HIS A 234 11.13 -26.55 21.00
CA HIS A 234 11.55 -25.23 20.52
C HIS A 234 13.06 -25.22 20.23
N PHE A 235 13.55 -24.11 19.70
CA PHE A 235 14.96 -23.89 19.43
C PHE A 235 15.39 -22.49 19.88
N GLU A 236 16.68 -22.35 20.17
CA GLU A 236 17.34 -21.11 20.52
C GLU A 236 18.28 -20.73 19.38
N LEU A 237 18.11 -19.52 18.86
CA LEU A 237 19.08 -18.85 18.03
C LEU A 237 20.06 -18.13 18.95
N SER A 238 21.33 -18.38 18.72
CA SER A 238 22.45 -17.79 19.44
C SER A 238 23.52 -17.43 18.44
N GLU A 239 24.35 -16.43 18.75
CA GLU A 239 25.46 -16.01 17.90
C GLU A 239 25.02 -15.50 16.50
N GLY A 240 25.80 -14.59 15.91
CA GLY A 240 25.48 -14.00 14.61
C GLY A 240 24.45 -12.86 14.65
N VAL A 241 23.88 -12.55 13.48
CA VAL A 241 23.27 -11.25 13.18
C VAL A 241 21.87 -11.05 13.80
N ALA A 242 21.20 -12.15 14.15
CA ALA A 242 19.86 -12.14 14.74
C ALA A 242 19.85 -11.96 16.26
N GLY A 243 21.01 -12.00 16.92
CA GLY A 243 21.10 -11.99 18.38
C GLY A 243 20.51 -13.25 19.02
N ARG A 244 20.27 -13.20 20.34
CA ARG A 244 19.67 -14.30 21.08
C ARG A 244 18.14 -14.26 20.94
N ARG A 245 17.54 -15.34 20.42
CA ARG A 245 16.08 -15.46 20.21
C ARG A 245 15.63 -16.90 20.40
N TYR A 246 14.35 -17.10 20.64
CA TYR A 246 13.73 -18.42 20.69
C TYR A 246 12.77 -18.59 19.52
N GLY A 247 12.60 -19.81 19.03
CA GLY A 247 11.64 -20.11 17.99
C GLY A 247 11.03 -21.49 18.10
N LYS A 248 9.87 -21.66 17.46
CA LYS A 248 9.09 -22.91 17.49
C LYS A 248 8.37 -23.09 16.16
N SER A 249 8.33 -24.32 15.68
CA SER A 249 7.73 -24.68 14.41
C SER A 249 6.48 -25.53 14.60
N TYR A 250 5.43 -25.19 13.85
CA TYR A 250 4.14 -25.87 13.83
C TYR A 250 3.87 -26.40 12.43
N SER A 251 3.46 -27.65 12.31
CA SER A 251 3.09 -28.27 11.02
C SER A 251 1.63 -28.68 11.02
N ILE A 252 1.00 -28.70 9.84
CA ILE A 252 -0.35 -29.26 9.70
C ILE A 252 -0.33 -30.76 10.05
N LYS A 253 -1.23 -31.16 10.94
CA LYS A 253 -1.55 -32.56 11.24
C LYS A 253 -2.75 -33.01 10.42
N ASP A 254 -3.85 -32.26 10.52
CA ASP A 254 -5.12 -32.55 9.86
C ASP A 254 -5.55 -31.33 9.03
N TYR A 255 -5.89 -31.57 7.77
CA TYR A 255 -6.33 -30.53 6.82
C TYR A 255 -7.85 -30.32 6.95
N SER A 256 -8.30 -29.12 6.59
CA SER A 256 -9.74 -28.81 6.50
C SER A 256 -10.40 -29.60 5.37
N GLU A 257 -11.70 -29.86 5.50
CA GLU A 257 -12.50 -30.56 4.48
C GLU A 257 -12.63 -29.73 3.19
N GLN A 258 -12.60 -28.41 3.32
CA GLN A 258 -12.68 -27.46 2.20
C GLN A 258 -11.56 -26.43 2.30
N THR A 259 -11.07 -25.99 1.15
CA THR A 259 -9.99 -25.00 1.05
C THR A 259 -10.48 -23.76 0.32
N ARG A 260 -10.00 -22.59 0.76
CA ARG A 260 -10.26 -21.28 0.15
C ARG A 260 -8.99 -20.43 0.23
N CYS A 261 -8.79 -19.52 -0.72
CA CYS A 261 -7.57 -18.71 -0.80
C CYS A 261 -7.36 -17.79 0.42
N THR A 262 -8.42 -17.42 1.15
CA THR A 262 -8.36 -16.54 2.32
C THR A 262 -8.18 -17.25 3.67
N MET A 263 -8.17 -18.59 3.70
CA MET A 263 -8.21 -19.33 4.97
C MET A 263 -6.99 -19.14 5.88
N PHE A 264 -5.86 -18.68 5.33
CA PHE A 264 -4.66 -18.40 6.14
C PHE A 264 -4.38 -16.91 6.29
N ASP A 265 -5.32 -16.04 5.95
CA ASP A 265 -5.18 -14.60 6.19
C ASP A 265 -5.17 -14.26 7.68
N THR A 266 -5.82 -15.08 8.51
CA THR A 266 -5.78 -14.99 9.98
C THR A 266 -4.39 -15.30 10.55
N LEU A 267 -3.54 -16.01 9.81
CA LEU A 267 -2.14 -16.25 10.18
C LEU A 267 -1.22 -15.06 9.88
N ASN A 268 -1.75 -13.93 9.37
CA ASN A 268 -0.98 -12.70 9.14
C ASN A 268 -0.69 -11.91 10.42
N LEU A 269 -0.33 -12.61 11.50
CA LEU A 269 -0.07 -12.01 12.80
C LEU A 269 1.14 -11.05 12.72
N PRO A 270 1.16 -9.98 13.53
CA PRO A 270 2.20 -8.96 13.49
C PRO A 270 3.45 -9.38 14.29
N VAL A 271 3.98 -10.55 13.95
CA VAL A 271 5.04 -11.22 14.71
C VAL A 271 6.08 -11.77 13.74
N ASP A 272 7.30 -11.97 14.21
CA ASP A 272 8.35 -12.52 13.37
C ASP A 272 8.04 -14.00 13.10
N MET A 273 7.68 -14.30 11.86
CA MET A 273 7.28 -15.64 11.47
C MET A 273 7.68 -15.96 10.04
N ILE A 274 7.74 -17.27 9.75
CA ILE A 274 7.90 -17.80 8.42
C ILE A 274 6.80 -18.83 8.21
N VAL A 275 5.94 -18.58 7.23
CA VAL A 275 5.00 -19.57 6.72
C VAL A 275 5.62 -20.17 5.47
N THR A 276 5.87 -21.48 5.48
CA THR A 276 6.42 -22.20 4.33
C THR A 276 5.43 -23.25 3.85
N HIS A 277 5.02 -23.13 2.59
CA HIS A 277 4.33 -24.17 1.86
C HIS A 277 5.32 -24.84 0.91
N SER A 278 5.32 -26.17 0.85
CA SER A 278 6.07 -26.92 -0.14
C SER A 278 5.13 -27.86 -0.89
N PHE A 279 5.32 -27.99 -2.20
CA PHE A 279 4.51 -28.85 -3.06
C PHE A 279 5.39 -29.59 -4.06
N THR A 280 5.30 -30.91 -4.06
CA THR A 280 6.02 -31.78 -5.00
C THR A 280 4.98 -32.62 -5.75
N PRO A 281 4.70 -32.33 -7.04
CA PRO A 281 3.81 -33.15 -7.83
C PRO A 281 4.27 -34.62 -7.84
N VAL A 282 3.30 -35.52 -7.70
CA VAL A 282 3.48 -36.98 -7.71
C VAL A 282 3.05 -37.57 -9.04
N ASN A 283 3.40 -38.83 -9.28
CA ASN A 283 3.10 -39.45 -10.56
C ASN A 283 1.60 -39.55 -10.86
N THR A 284 1.15 -38.94 -11.95
CA THR A 284 -0.28 -38.86 -12.30
C THR A 284 -0.88 -40.24 -12.50
N ASN A 285 -0.20 -41.14 -13.21
CA ASN A 285 -0.71 -42.49 -13.50
C ASN A 285 -0.83 -43.35 -12.24
N MET A 286 0.16 -43.26 -11.35
CA MET A 286 0.10 -43.93 -10.04
C MET A 286 -1.06 -43.40 -9.19
N THR A 287 -1.30 -42.09 -9.24
CA THR A 287 -2.35 -41.43 -8.48
C THR A 287 -3.74 -41.84 -8.98
N ILE A 288 -3.99 -41.80 -10.29
CA ILE A 288 -5.25 -42.27 -10.90
C ILE A 288 -5.50 -43.74 -10.51
N SER A 289 -4.47 -44.58 -10.55
CA SER A 289 -4.58 -45.99 -10.16
C SER A 289 -4.96 -46.17 -8.69
N ARG A 290 -4.42 -45.33 -7.79
CA ARG A 290 -4.79 -45.31 -6.36
C ARG A 290 -6.23 -44.86 -6.16
N ILE A 291 -6.66 -43.79 -6.83
CA ILE A 291 -8.05 -43.29 -6.76
C ILE A 291 -9.03 -44.36 -7.24
N LYS A 292 -8.79 -44.96 -8.41
CA LYS A 292 -9.63 -46.05 -8.95
C LYS A 292 -9.70 -47.25 -8.00
N ARG A 293 -8.61 -47.58 -7.32
CA ARG A 293 -8.58 -48.65 -6.30
C ARG A 293 -9.42 -48.27 -5.07
N GLN A 294 -9.29 -47.03 -4.58
CA GLN A 294 -10.04 -46.54 -3.44
C GLN A 294 -11.55 -46.50 -3.72
N MET A 295 -11.95 -46.04 -4.91
CA MET A 295 -13.36 -46.07 -5.35
C MET A 295 -13.94 -47.49 -5.38
N LYS A 296 -13.17 -48.47 -5.87
CA LYS A 296 -13.58 -49.89 -5.85
C LYS A 296 -13.75 -50.44 -4.43
N GLN A 297 -12.88 -50.03 -3.50
CA GLN A 297 -12.98 -50.43 -2.10
C GLN A 297 -14.21 -49.83 -1.42
N MET A 298 -14.50 -48.55 -1.66
CA MET A 298 -15.71 -47.88 -1.15
C MET A 298 -16.98 -48.54 -1.69
N GLN A 299 -17.00 -48.91 -2.99
CA GLN A 299 -18.13 -49.62 -3.58
C GLN A 299 -18.33 -51.03 -3.00
N ALA A 300 -17.24 -51.74 -2.69
CA ALA A 300 -17.31 -53.07 -2.10
C ALA A 300 -17.71 -53.06 -0.61
N ALA A 301 -17.47 -51.96 0.10
CA ALA A 301 -17.79 -51.79 1.51
C ALA A 301 -19.23 -51.27 1.78
N ASP A 302 -20.03 -51.05 0.72
CA ASP A 302 -21.34 -50.37 0.78
C ASP A 302 -21.28 -49.05 1.57
N ASP A 303 -20.22 -48.28 1.32
CA ASP A 303 -19.92 -47.04 2.04
C ASP A 303 -20.98 -45.96 1.69
N ALA A 304 -21.61 -45.39 2.72
CA ALA A 304 -22.66 -44.38 2.59
C ALA A 304 -22.16 -43.01 2.08
N ALA A 305 -20.83 -42.82 1.94
CA ALA A 305 -20.21 -41.57 1.47
C ALA A 305 -20.31 -41.36 -0.06
N VAL A 306 -21.53 -41.22 -0.58
CA VAL A 306 -21.81 -41.05 -2.02
C VAL A 306 -21.10 -39.82 -2.61
N SER A 307 -21.15 -38.68 -1.91
CA SER A 307 -20.53 -37.41 -2.34
C SER A 307 -19.01 -37.51 -2.49
N LEU A 308 -18.32 -38.20 -1.56
CA LEU A 308 -16.88 -38.41 -1.64
C LEU A 308 -16.52 -39.26 -2.86
N ARG A 309 -17.35 -40.25 -3.19
CA ARG A 309 -17.13 -41.13 -4.34
C ARG A 309 -17.30 -40.39 -5.67
N GLU A 310 -18.28 -39.48 -5.76
CA GLU A 310 -18.43 -38.58 -6.91
C GLU A 310 -17.24 -37.64 -7.06
N ASN A 311 -16.79 -37.02 -5.97
CA ASN A 311 -15.61 -36.13 -5.96
C ASN A 311 -14.34 -36.86 -6.45
N LEU A 312 -14.13 -38.11 -6.03
CA LEU A 312 -13.01 -38.93 -6.50
C LEU A 312 -13.10 -39.24 -8.00
N SER A 313 -14.31 -39.41 -8.54
CA SER A 313 -14.53 -39.60 -9.97
C SER A 313 -14.15 -38.34 -10.76
N PHE A 314 -14.66 -37.17 -10.34
CA PHE A 314 -14.33 -35.89 -10.98
C PHE A 314 -12.82 -35.60 -10.93
N LEU A 315 -12.17 -35.89 -9.80
CA LEU A 315 -10.72 -35.73 -9.66
C LEU A 315 -9.96 -36.66 -10.62
N ALA A 316 -10.38 -37.91 -10.79
CA ALA A 316 -9.76 -38.83 -11.73
C ALA A 316 -9.86 -38.31 -13.18
N ASP A 317 -11.03 -37.79 -13.57
CA ASP A 317 -11.25 -37.22 -14.90
C ASP A 317 -10.40 -35.96 -15.13
N ASP A 318 -10.26 -35.09 -14.12
CA ASP A 318 -9.42 -33.89 -14.20
C ASP A 318 -7.93 -34.21 -14.29
N LEU A 319 -7.48 -35.27 -13.61
CA LEU A 319 -6.11 -35.78 -13.72
C LEU A 319 -5.85 -36.38 -15.10
N GLU A 320 -6.78 -37.15 -15.66
CA GLU A 320 -6.69 -37.70 -17.01
C GLU A 320 -6.65 -36.59 -18.08
N ALA A 321 -7.46 -35.54 -17.90
CA ALA A 321 -7.49 -34.37 -18.77
C ALA A 321 -6.34 -33.37 -18.55
N LYS A 322 -5.43 -33.63 -17.60
CA LYS A 322 -4.35 -32.71 -17.17
C LYS A 322 -4.83 -31.31 -16.75
N ARG A 323 -6.07 -31.21 -16.26
CA ARG A 323 -6.63 -29.97 -15.69
C ARG A 323 -6.20 -29.77 -14.24
N ALA A 324 -5.94 -30.86 -13.53
CA ALA A 324 -5.40 -30.86 -12.18
C ALA A 324 -4.13 -31.72 -12.11
N SER A 325 -3.36 -31.53 -11.03
CA SER A 325 -2.28 -32.43 -10.63
C SER A 325 -2.35 -32.67 -9.13
N MET A 326 -1.88 -33.83 -8.68
CA MET A 326 -1.72 -34.10 -7.26
C MET A 326 -0.25 -34.04 -6.87
N GLY A 327 0.01 -33.65 -5.63
CA GLY A 327 1.36 -33.55 -5.11
C GLY A 327 1.40 -33.63 -3.60
N ASP A 328 2.57 -33.98 -3.10
CA ASP A 328 2.87 -34.03 -1.69
C ASP A 328 3.09 -32.60 -1.17
N HIS A 329 2.17 -32.15 -0.33
CA HIS A 329 2.19 -30.87 0.34
C HIS A 329 2.65 -30.99 1.79
N HIS A 330 3.41 -30.00 2.23
CA HIS A 330 3.78 -29.81 3.63
C HIS A 330 3.82 -28.32 3.94
N MET A 331 3.16 -27.94 5.02
CA MET A 331 3.16 -26.57 5.54
C MET A 331 3.81 -26.56 6.93
N VAL A 332 4.71 -25.60 7.14
CA VAL A 332 5.29 -25.30 8.44
C VAL A 332 5.21 -23.81 8.72
N VAL A 333 4.77 -23.45 9.92
CA VAL A 333 4.77 -22.10 10.47
C VAL A 333 5.81 -22.04 11.57
N THR A 334 6.85 -21.24 11.38
CA THR A 334 7.91 -21.03 12.38
C THR A 334 7.81 -19.62 12.94
N VAL A 335 7.69 -19.49 14.26
CA VAL A 335 7.69 -18.19 14.96
C VAL A 335 8.98 -17.95 15.71
N PHE A 336 9.30 -16.67 15.89
CA PHE A 336 10.47 -16.20 16.62
C PHE A 336 10.08 -15.16 17.67
N ALA A 337 10.60 -15.30 18.88
CA ALA A 337 10.35 -14.42 20.01
C ALA A 337 11.64 -14.13 20.79
N GLU A 338 11.64 -13.09 21.63
CA GLU A 338 12.79 -12.74 22.49
C GLU A 338 12.79 -13.53 23.80
N THR A 339 11.62 -13.99 24.25
CA THR A 339 11.44 -14.76 25.49
C THR A 339 10.62 -16.02 25.23
N LEU A 340 10.76 -17.02 26.11
CA LEU A 340 9.98 -18.26 26.03
C LEU A 340 8.49 -18.02 26.31
N ASP A 341 8.14 -17.17 27.28
CA ASP A 341 6.74 -16.84 27.58
C ASP A 341 6.01 -16.20 26.38
N ALA A 342 6.71 -15.31 25.65
CA ALA A 342 6.19 -14.74 24.42
C ALA A 342 6.02 -15.82 23.34
N LEU A 343 6.96 -16.75 23.22
CA LEU A 343 6.88 -17.86 22.27
C LEU A 343 5.69 -18.79 22.52
N GLU A 344 5.37 -19.06 23.79
CA GLU A 344 4.20 -19.86 24.17
C GLU A 344 2.89 -19.15 23.82
N THR A 345 2.80 -17.86 24.15
CA THR A 345 1.62 -17.02 23.83
C THR A 345 1.36 -16.99 22.32
N LEU A 346 2.42 -16.74 21.53
CA LEU A 346 2.35 -16.74 20.06
C LEU A 346 1.98 -18.11 19.49
N GLY A 347 2.46 -19.18 20.13
CA GLY A 347 2.10 -20.55 19.78
C GLY A 347 0.60 -20.80 19.89
N ALA A 348 -0.02 -20.34 20.98
CA ALA A 348 -1.46 -20.47 21.18
C ALA A 348 -2.27 -19.69 20.14
N GLU A 349 -1.83 -18.46 19.80
CA GLU A 349 -2.48 -17.65 18.75
C GLU A 349 -2.48 -18.35 17.38
N ILE A 350 -1.36 -18.94 16.97
CA ILE A 350 -1.24 -19.67 15.70
C ILE A 350 -2.16 -20.88 15.67
N VAL A 351 -2.15 -21.68 16.74
CA VAL A 351 -2.98 -22.88 16.81
C VAL A 351 -4.47 -22.50 16.76
N ASN A 352 -4.87 -21.43 17.45
CA ASN A 352 -6.24 -20.94 17.44
C ASN A 352 -6.64 -20.40 16.06
N ALA A 353 -5.78 -19.62 15.39
CA ALA A 353 -6.03 -19.08 14.06
C ALA A 353 -6.15 -20.17 12.98
N ALA A 354 -5.37 -21.26 13.09
CA ALA A 354 -5.52 -22.41 12.22
C ALA A 354 -6.79 -23.21 12.54
N ALA A 355 -7.11 -23.40 13.82
CA ALA A 355 -8.27 -24.15 14.27
C ALA A 355 -9.60 -23.50 13.86
N SER A 356 -9.69 -22.17 13.84
CA SER A 356 -10.89 -21.46 13.35
C SER A 356 -11.20 -21.72 11.87
N GLU A 357 -10.21 -22.21 11.12
CA GLU A 357 -10.27 -22.51 9.69
C GLU A 357 -10.35 -24.02 9.42
N GLY A 358 -10.57 -24.82 10.47
CA GLY A 358 -10.67 -26.27 10.40
C GLY A 358 -9.33 -26.98 10.21
N VAL A 359 -8.21 -26.31 10.46
CA VAL A 359 -6.86 -26.88 10.32
C VAL A 359 -6.27 -27.17 11.69
N THR A 360 -5.83 -28.42 11.92
CA THR A 360 -5.13 -28.77 13.15
C THR A 360 -3.63 -28.66 12.94
N MET A 361 -2.97 -27.74 13.66
CA MET A 361 -1.51 -27.62 13.68
C MET A 361 -0.92 -28.20 14.96
N VAL A 362 0.27 -28.80 14.84
CA VAL A 362 0.99 -29.40 15.98
C VAL A 362 2.47 -29.06 15.96
N SER A 363 3.07 -28.96 17.15
CA SER A 363 4.53 -28.92 17.33
C SER A 363 5.02 -30.28 17.84
N ASP A 364 5.92 -30.94 17.10
CA ASP A 364 6.47 -32.24 17.49
C ASP A 364 7.84 -32.08 18.17
N ARG A 365 7.98 -32.53 19.44
CA ARG A 365 9.26 -32.52 20.18
C ARG A 365 10.38 -33.29 19.47
N PHE A 366 10.06 -34.44 18.87
CA PHE A 366 11.04 -35.23 18.12
C PHE A 366 11.33 -34.67 16.73
N GLY A 367 10.40 -33.90 16.18
CA GLY A 367 10.44 -33.36 14.83
C GLY A 367 10.93 -31.92 14.74
N ALA A 368 11.22 -31.25 15.85
CA ALA A 368 11.53 -29.80 15.88
C ALA A 368 12.65 -29.41 14.89
N ASN A 369 13.75 -30.18 14.85
CA ASN A 369 14.83 -29.94 13.89
C ASN A 369 14.40 -30.17 12.43
N THR A 370 13.52 -31.15 12.22
CA THR A 370 13.09 -31.60 10.90
C THR A 370 12.14 -30.57 10.31
N HIS A 371 11.19 -30.08 11.10
CA HIS A 371 10.31 -28.95 10.77
C HIS A 371 11.12 -27.69 10.44
N TYR A 372 12.07 -27.31 11.29
CA TYR A 372 12.95 -26.17 11.05
C TYR A 372 13.70 -26.28 9.71
N PHE A 373 14.34 -27.44 9.43
CA PHE A 373 15.10 -27.62 8.20
C PHE A 373 14.25 -27.83 6.95
N SER A 374 12.99 -28.26 7.10
CA SER A 374 12.04 -28.45 6.00
C SER A 374 11.67 -27.15 5.30
N GLN A 375 11.90 -26.01 5.95
CA GLN A 375 11.66 -24.68 5.39
C GLN A 375 12.55 -24.39 4.18
N HIS A 376 13.74 -24.99 4.11
CA HIS A 376 14.72 -24.69 3.08
C HIS A 376 14.38 -25.38 1.74
N PRO A 377 14.29 -24.63 0.62
CA PRO A 377 14.18 -25.23 -0.70
C PRO A 377 15.30 -26.25 -0.96
N GLY A 378 14.93 -27.47 -1.33
CA GLY A 378 15.88 -28.58 -1.53
C GLY A 378 16.07 -29.51 -0.32
N ASN A 379 15.41 -29.24 0.82
CA ASN A 379 15.36 -30.13 1.98
C ASN A 379 14.06 -30.96 2.05
N GLN A 380 13.53 -31.42 0.91
CA GLN A 380 12.32 -32.25 0.82
C GLN A 380 12.36 -33.50 1.73
N PRO A 381 13.50 -34.21 1.93
CA PRO A 381 13.58 -35.35 2.84
C PRO A 381 13.36 -35.00 4.32
N LYS A 382 13.37 -33.70 4.68
CA LYS A 382 13.07 -33.20 6.02
C LYS A 382 11.59 -32.84 6.21
N ARG A 383 10.73 -33.06 5.23
CA ARG A 383 9.29 -32.85 5.38
C ARG A 383 8.69 -34.01 6.17
N LEU A 384 8.21 -33.75 7.37
CA LEU A 384 7.57 -34.75 8.22
C LEU A 384 6.08 -34.80 7.86
N ARG A 385 5.52 -36.00 7.63
CA ARG A 385 4.09 -36.21 7.31
C ARG A 385 3.58 -35.33 6.13
N PRO A 386 4.21 -35.38 4.94
CA PRO A 386 3.60 -34.73 3.78
C PRO A 386 2.26 -35.40 3.43
N SER A 387 1.28 -34.60 3.02
CA SER A 387 -0.04 -35.08 2.59
C SER A 387 -0.23 -34.84 1.11
N THR A 388 -0.74 -35.85 0.39
CA THR A 388 -1.03 -35.72 -1.03
C THR A 388 -2.33 -34.94 -1.24
N ILE A 389 -2.24 -33.74 -1.82
CA ILE A 389 -3.36 -32.85 -2.12
C ILE A 389 -3.35 -32.46 -3.60
N THR A 390 -4.38 -31.75 -4.06
CA THR A 390 -4.39 -31.18 -5.42
C THR A 390 -3.56 -29.90 -5.51
N ASN A 391 -3.10 -29.58 -6.71
CA ASN A 391 -2.50 -28.27 -7.03
C ASN A 391 -3.45 -27.09 -6.74
N CYS A 392 -4.77 -27.29 -6.83
CA CYS A 392 -5.76 -26.28 -6.46
C CYS A 392 -5.76 -26.03 -4.95
N ASN A 393 -5.74 -27.07 -4.13
CA ASN A 393 -5.63 -26.91 -2.67
C ASN A 393 -4.29 -26.26 -2.29
N PHE A 394 -3.19 -26.65 -2.94
CA PHE A 394 -1.91 -25.98 -2.74
C PHE A 394 -1.99 -24.49 -3.08
N ALA A 395 -2.64 -24.13 -4.19
CA ALA A 395 -2.82 -22.74 -4.59
C ALA A 395 -3.73 -21.94 -3.63
N ASP A 396 -4.72 -22.59 -3.01
CA ASP A 396 -5.51 -21.98 -1.92
C ASP A 396 -4.63 -21.64 -0.72
N PHE A 397 -3.79 -22.57 -0.29
CA PHE A 397 -2.92 -22.36 0.87
C PHE A 397 -1.81 -21.35 0.60
N ALA A 398 -1.23 -21.39 -0.61
CA ALA A 398 -0.12 -20.55 -1.03
C ALA A 398 -0.56 -19.24 -1.69
N ALA A 399 -1.73 -18.71 -1.29
CA ALA A 399 -2.26 -17.48 -1.83
C ALA A 399 -1.28 -16.32 -1.60
N PHE A 400 -1.07 -15.50 -2.63
CA PHE A 400 -0.09 -14.40 -2.60
C PHE A 400 -0.62 -13.16 -1.85
N HIS A 401 -1.19 -13.35 -0.67
CA HIS A 401 -1.83 -12.29 0.10
C HIS A 401 -0.80 -11.51 0.92
N ARG A 402 -0.81 -10.18 0.77
CA ARG A 402 0.04 -9.22 1.48
C ARG A 402 -0.58 -7.81 1.39
N THR A 403 -0.63 -7.11 2.53
CA THR A 403 -0.98 -5.69 2.55
C THR A 403 0.10 -4.85 1.87
N GLN A 404 -0.33 -3.87 1.07
CA GLN A 404 0.57 -2.93 0.42
C GLN A 404 1.17 -1.95 1.44
N LEU A 405 2.42 -1.56 1.24
CA LEU A 405 3.13 -0.65 2.15
C LEU A 405 3.11 0.81 1.69
N GLY A 406 2.37 1.14 0.63
CA GLY A 406 2.40 2.45 0.01
C GLY A 406 3.69 2.72 -0.76
N LYS A 407 3.93 3.99 -1.05
CA LYS A 407 5.00 4.48 -1.95
C LYS A 407 6.20 5.01 -1.15
N GLN A 408 7.39 4.81 -1.67
CA GLN A 408 8.62 5.41 -1.14
C GLN A 408 8.77 6.87 -1.59
N GLY A 409 9.72 7.59 -0.95
CA GLY A 409 9.96 9.01 -1.25
C GLY A 409 10.37 9.27 -2.70
N ASP A 410 11.22 8.41 -3.27
CA ASP A 410 11.67 8.47 -4.67
C ASP A 410 10.59 8.11 -5.69
N GLU A 411 9.51 7.46 -5.24
CA GLU A 411 8.34 7.08 -6.03
C GLU A 411 7.22 8.15 -6.02
N VAL A 412 7.46 9.33 -5.41
CA VAL A 412 6.44 10.40 -5.33
C VAL A 412 7.03 11.77 -5.70
N PRO A 413 6.25 12.66 -6.34
CA PRO A 413 6.74 13.97 -6.80
C PRO A 413 7.37 14.86 -5.72
N TRP A 414 6.88 14.78 -4.47
CA TRP A 414 7.44 15.58 -3.38
C TRP A 414 8.72 15.01 -2.78
N GLY A 415 9.18 13.83 -3.21
CA GLY A 415 10.41 13.22 -2.71
C GLY A 415 10.33 12.71 -1.26
N LYS A 416 9.16 12.82 -0.62
CA LYS A 416 8.96 12.56 0.81
C LYS A 416 7.69 11.76 1.06
N VAL A 417 7.78 10.80 1.97
CA VAL A 417 6.61 10.17 2.60
C VAL A 417 6.06 11.14 3.65
N ILE A 418 4.76 11.41 3.63
CA ILE A 418 4.17 12.41 4.53
C ILE A 418 4.05 11.85 5.94
N SER A 419 3.51 10.63 6.06
CA SER A 419 3.40 9.93 7.34
C SER A 419 3.34 8.41 7.14
N LEU A 420 3.54 7.68 8.24
CA LEU A 420 3.27 6.25 8.34
C LEU A 420 1.96 6.01 9.09
N PHE A 421 1.16 5.06 8.62
CA PHE A 421 -0.02 4.57 9.33
C PHE A 421 0.08 3.05 9.55
N PRO A 422 -0.24 2.55 10.76
CA PRO A 422 -0.35 1.12 11.00
C PRO A 422 -1.61 0.57 10.33
N THR A 423 -1.46 -0.52 9.57
CA THR A 423 -2.61 -1.29 9.08
C THR A 423 -3.15 -2.21 10.19
N PRO A 424 -4.35 -2.81 10.06
CA PRO A 424 -4.86 -3.78 11.03
C PRO A 424 -3.91 -4.97 11.27
N GLU A 425 -3.15 -5.38 10.24
CA GLU A 425 -2.12 -6.42 10.35
C GLU A 425 -0.77 -5.90 10.91
N LYS A 426 -0.74 -4.66 11.42
CA LYS A 426 0.44 -3.89 11.82
C LYS A 426 1.52 -3.78 10.75
N SER A 427 1.13 -3.67 9.48
CA SER A 427 2.05 -3.26 8.41
C SER A 427 2.23 -1.73 8.42
N ALA A 428 3.38 -1.23 7.98
CA ALA A 428 3.64 0.22 7.91
C ALA A 428 3.23 0.78 6.55
N TYR A 429 2.01 1.31 6.44
CA TYR A 429 1.55 1.96 5.22
C TYR A 429 2.15 3.38 5.13
N ARG A 430 2.95 3.62 4.08
CA ARG A 430 3.55 4.90 3.73
C ARG A 430 2.55 5.75 2.98
N PHE A 431 2.01 6.75 3.65
CA PHE A 431 1.06 7.68 3.05
C PHE A 431 1.77 8.80 2.30
N SER A 432 1.38 8.97 1.06
CA SER A 432 1.64 10.15 0.23
C SER A 432 0.36 10.48 -0.53
N PHE A 433 0.18 11.76 -0.84
CA PHE A 433 -1.00 12.23 -1.58
C PHE A 433 -0.99 11.78 -3.05
N HIS A 434 0.20 11.66 -3.64
CA HIS A 434 0.39 11.51 -5.07
C HIS A 434 0.26 10.07 -5.55
N GLU A 435 -0.19 9.91 -6.79
CA GLU A 435 0.04 8.69 -7.57
C GLU A 435 1.56 8.45 -7.76
N ALA A 436 1.94 7.21 -8.05
CA ALA A 436 3.32 6.85 -8.34
C ALA A 436 3.93 7.75 -9.42
N GLY A 437 5.06 8.38 -9.08
CA GLY A 437 5.74 9.35 -9.90
C GLY A 437 7.22 9.42 -9.53
N SER A 438 7.83 10.58 -9.72
CA SER A 438 9.22 10.81 -9.35
C SER A 438 9.45 12.31 -9.11
N PRO A 439 10.35 12.69 -8.18
CA PRO A 439 10.73 14.08 -7.96
C PRO A 439 11.32 14.80 -9.18
N GLU A 440 11.87 14.04 -10.14
CA GLU A 440 12.55 14.57 -11.32
C GLU A 440 11.61 14.81 -12.52
N ARG A 441 10.33 14.44 -12.40
CA ARG A 441 9.35 14.50 -13.49
C ARG A 441 8.22 15.49 -13.20
N GLU A 442 7.37 15.72 -14.19
CA GLU A 442 6.15 16.50 -13.98
C GLU A 442 5.29 15.83 -12.87
N PRO A 443 4.81 16.59 -11.86
CA PRO A 443 4.08 16.02 -10.74
C PRO A 443 2.82 15.26 -11.18
N THR A 444 2.71 14.00 -10.74
CA THR A 444 1.49 13.21 -10.83
C THR A 444 0.39 13.80 -9.94
N SER A 445 -0.86 13.47 -10.23
CA SER A 445 -1.98 13.99 -9.43
C SER A 445 -1.85 13.52 -7.99
N GLY A 446 -2.13 14.39 -7.04
CA GLY A 446 -2.21 14.02 -5.62
C GLY A 446 -3.50 14.48 -4.97
N HIS A 447 -4.48 14.94 -5.76
CA HIS A 447 -5.75 15.40 -5.22
C HIS A 447 -6.39 14.30 -4.38
N THR A 448 -6.90 14.67 -3.22
CA THR A 448 -7.39 13.74 -2.22
C THR A 448 -8.81 14.08 -1.81
N LEU A 449 -9.67 13.07 -1.72
CA LEU A 449 -11.03 13.19 -1.21
C LEU A 449 -11.13 12.48 0.13
N ILE A 450 -11.49 13.21 1.19
CA ILE A 450 -11.72 12.67 2.53
C ILE A 450 -13.23 12.64 2.79
N MET A 451 -13.77 11.45 3.07
CA MET A 451 -15.19 11.25 3.35
C MET A 451 -15.43 10.60 4.70
N GLY A 452 -16.49 11.03 5.37
CA GLY A 452 -16.85 10.54 6.70
C GLY A 452 -17.92 11.39 7.35
N ARG A 453 -18.78 10.78 8.16
CA ARG A 453 -19.84 11.50 8.89
C ARG A 453 -19.29 12.53 9.90
N PRO A 454 -20.11 13.49 10.37
CA PRO A 454 -19.75 14.32 11.51
C PRO A 454 -19.29 13.47 12.72
N GLY A 455 -18.19 13.86 13.34
CA GLY A 455 -17.59 13.16 14.47
C GLY A 455 -16.69 11.97 14.12
N SER A 456 -16.52 11.60 12.84
CA SER A 456 -15.64 10.47 12.45
C SER A 456 -14.14 10.78 12.52
N GLY A 457 -13.76 12.03 12.80
CA GLY A 457 -12.36 12.45 12.87
C GLY A 457 -11.77 13.05 11.58
N LYS A 458 -12.58 13.36 10.55
CA LYS A 458 -12.11 14.00 9.30
C LYS A 458 -11.18 15.20 9.52
N SER A 459 -11.65 16.20 10.26
CA SER A 459 -10.89 17.44 10.48
C SER A 459 -9.61 17.19 11.30
N VAL A 460 -9.63 16.25 12.24
CA VAL A 460 -8.43 15.84 12.99
C VAL A 460 -7.41 15.17 12.07
N PHE A 461 -7.87 14.28 11.18
CA PHE A 461 -7.01 13.62 10.21
C PHE A 461 -6.41 14.61 9.20
N ALA A 462 -7.22 15.52 8.66
CA ALA A 462 -6.74 16.57 7.77
C ALA A 462 -5.75 17.53 8.46
N ALA A 463 -6.04 17.92 9.71
CA ALA A 463 -5.14 18.73 10.53
C ALA A 463 -3.80 18.02 10.79
N PHE A 464 -3.83 16.71 11.03
CA PHE A 464 -2.62 15.90 11.14
C PHE A 464 -1.84 15.89 9.82
N LEU A 465 -2.50 15.61 8.70
CA LEU A 465 -1.86 15.56 7.39
C LEU A 465 -1.22 16.90 6.98
N MET A 466 -1.88 18.04 7.21
CA MET A 466 -1.27 19.34 6.92
C MET A 466 -0.09 19.66 7.84
N THR A 467 -0.14 19.21 9.09
CA THR A 467 0.97 19.36 10.04
C THR A 467 2.18 18.54 9.56
N GLN A 468 1.95 17.29 9.13
CA GLN A 468 2.98 16.41 8.61
C GLN A 468 3.50 16.84 7.22
N ALA A 469 2.69 17.53 6.41
CA ALA A 469 3.09 18.06 5.09
C ALA A 469 4.26 19.06 5.17
N LYS A 470 4.51 19.64 6.34
CA LYS A 470 5.71 20.47 6.60
C LYS A 470 7.01 19.70 6.35
N ARG A 471 7.01 18.37 6.47
CA ARG A 471 8.15 17.49 6.11
C ARG A 471 8.58 17.66 4.64
N ALA A 472 7.63 17.93 3.75
CA ALA A 472 7.89 18.21 2.34
C ALA A 472 8.16 19.70 2.05
N GLY A 473 8.29 20.55 3.08
CA GLY A 473 8.38 22.00 2.92
C GLY A 473 7.11 22.62 2.33
N ALA A 474 5.97 21.94 2.46
CA ALA A 474 4.75 22.34 1.77
C ALA A 474 4.19 23.67 2.29
N ARG A 475 3.74 24.52 1.38
CA ARG A 475 2.83 25.65 1.70
C ARG A 475 1.43 25.08 1.94
N VAL A 476 0.71 25.56 2.95
CA VAL A 476 -0.64 25.09 3.25
C VAL A 476 -1.63 26.24 3.19
N PHE A 477 -2.69 26.07 2.41
CA PHE A 477 -3.87 26.92 2.44
C PHE A 477 -5.07 26.12 2.95
N VAL A 478 -5.82 26.67 3.91
CA VAL A 478 -6.99 26.02 4.50
C VAL A 478 -8.22 26.87 4.24
N PHE A 479 -9.15 26.36 3.44
CA PHE A 479 -10.50 26.89 3.32
C PHE A 479 -11.38 26.13 4.29
N ASP A 480 -11.67 26.78 5.41
CA ASP A 480 -12.32 26.19 6.57
C ASP A 480 -13.82 26.51 6.58
N TYR A 481 -14.60 25.64 7.22
CA TYR A 481 -16.03 25.81 7.45
C TYR A 481 -16.30 25.68 8.96
N ARG A 482 -16.93 26.72 9.53
CA ARG A 482 -17.25 26.88 10.95
C ARG A 482 -16.04 26.83 11.89
N GLN A 483 -14.90 27.34 11.43
CA GLN A 483 -13.68 27.48 12.24
C GLN A 483 -13.17 26.14 12.80
N GLY A 484 -13.42 25.04 12.09
CA GLY A 484 -13.05 23.70 12.52
C GLY A 484 -11.53 23.46 12.56
N MET A 485 -10.75 24.22 11.79
CA MET A 485 -9.30 24.09 11.67
C MET A 485 -8.50 25.27 12.22
N GLU A 486 -9.14 26.33 12.71
CA GLU A 486 -8.46 27.53 13.20
C GLU A 486 -7.35 27.19 14.20
N MET A 487 -7.67 26.36 15.20
CA MET A 487 -6.70 25.98 16.23
C MET A 487 -5.49 25.24 15.65
N ALA A 488 -5.70 24.37 14.66
CA ALA A 488 -4.62 23.64 14.03
C ALA A 488 -3.74 24.54 13.15
N VAL A 489 -4.34 25.52 12.46
CA VAL A 489 -3.60 26.54 11.70
C VAL A 489 -2.73 27.39 12.62
N ARG A 490 -3.31 27.92 13.71
CA ARG A 490 -2.58 28.75 14.68
C ARG A 490 -1.49 27.96 15.40
N ALA A 491 -1.75 26.70 15.78
CA ALA A 491 -0.76 25.85 16.43
C ALA A 491 0.49 25.63 15.55
N ASN A 492 0.30 25.53 14.23
CA ASN A 492 1.38 25.43 13.26
C ASN A 492 2.08 26.78 12.96
N GLY A 493 1.76 27.85 13.69
CA GLY A 493 2.31 29.20 13.48
C GLY A 493 1.71 29.92 12.27
N GLY A 494 0.59 29.42 11.75
CA GLY A 494 -0.11 29.99 10.61
C GLY A 494 -0.97 31.20 10.96
N ARG A 495 -1.40 31.91 9.92
CA ARG A 495 -2.34 33.03 10.02
C ARG A 495 -3.75 32.55 9.71
N TYR A 496 -4.75 33.10 10.40
CA TYR A 496 -6.14 32.74 10.20
C TYR A 496 -7.01 33.99 10.09
N THR A 497 -7.80 34.08 9.02
CA THR A 497 -8.67 35.22 8.70
C THR A 497 -10.10 34.74 8.49
N THR A 498 -11.07 35.50 9.00
CA THR A 498 -12.50 35.17 8.85
C THR A 498 -13.18 36.14 7.91
N VAL A 499 -13.92 35.62 6.92
CA VAL A 499 -14.77 36.42 6.04
C VAL A 499 -16.21 36.38 6.57
N GLN A 500 -16.69 37.51 7.08
CA GLN A 500 -18.05 37.64 7.63
C GLN A 500 -18.92 38.49 6.71
N GLY A 501 -20.17 38.07 6.53
CA GLY A 501 -21.16 38.83 5.75
C GLY A 501 -21.35 40.23 6.31
N GLY A 502 -21.26 41.24 5.43
CA GLY A 502 -21.45 42.64 5.79
C GLY A 502 -20.24 43.34 6.40
N LEU A 503 -19.12 42.65 6.62
CA LEU A 503 -17.85 43.27 7.03
C LEU A 503 -16.88 43.36 5.84
N PRO A 504 -16.06 44.42 5.75
CA PRO A 504 -15.05 44.54 4.71
C PRO A 504 -14.12 43.33 4.64
N THR A 505 -14.03 42.69 3.47
CA THR A 505 -13.23 41.46 3.30
C THR A 505 -11.73 41.73 3.12
N GLY A 506 -11.35 42.96 2.79
CA GLY A 506 -9.98 43.33 2.44
C GLY A 506 -9.57 42.95 1.02
N LEU A 507 -10.48 42.38 0.21
CA LEU A 507 -10.23 42.00 -1.18
C LEU A 507 -10.44 43.18 -2.13
N ASN A 508 -9.53 43.40 -3.08
CA ASN A 508 -9.76 44.32 -4.19
C ASN A 508 -9.07 43.85 -5.49
N PRO A 509 -9.80 43.19 -6.41
CA PRO A 509 -9.25 42.76 -7.70
C PRO A 509 -8.77 43.91 -8.60
N LEU A 510 -9.37 45.10 -8.48
CA LEU A 510 -8.98 46.29 -9.25
C LEU A 510 -7.58 46.78 -8.87
N TRP A 511 -7.13 46.45 -7.65
CA TRP A 511 -5.81 46.82 -7.13
C TRP A 511 -4.72 45.86 -7.60
N THR A 512 -4.99 44.54 -7.64
CA THR A 512 -3.98 43.50 -7.89
C THR A 512 -3.86 43.06 -9.35
N GLU A 513 -4.94 43.09 -10.13
CA GLU A 513 -4.96 42.51 -11.49
C GLU A 513 -4.62 43.57 -12.56
N THR A 514 -3.41 44.16 -12.49
CA THR A 514 -3.00 45.28 -13.34
C THR A 514 -2.09 44.91 -14.52
N ASP A 515 -1.54 43.70 -14.55
CA ASP A 515 -0.71 43.17 -15.63
C ASP A 515 -1.57 42.63 -16.79
N SER A 516 -0.94 42.26 -17.91
CA SER A 516 -1.67 41.79 -19.11
C SER A 516 -2.54 40.55 -18.85
N ARG A 517 -2.04 39.57 -18.07
CA ARG A 517 -2.80 38.39 -17.65
C ARG A 517 -3.91 38.74 -16.66
N GLY A 518 -3.68 39.74 -15.79
CA GLY A 518 -4.66 40.26 -14.85
C GLY A 518 -5.81 40.97 -15.55
N ILE A 519 -5.50 41.87 -16.49
CA ILE A 519 -6.48 42.59 -17.31
C ILE A 519 -7.42 41.63 -18.04
N ALA A 520 -6.86 40.60 -18.70
CA ALA A 520 -7.66 39.62 -19.43
C ALA A 520 -8.58 38.82 -18.49
N TRP A 521 -8.05 38.36 -17.35
CA TRP A 521 -8.83 37.65 -16.34
C TRP A 521 -9.92 38.53 -15.74
N LEU A 522 -9.60 39.77 -15.40
CA LEU A 522 -10.51 40.70 -14.75
C LEU A 522 -11.66 41.10 -15.69
N ALA A 523 -11.38 41.27 -16.98
CA ALA A 523 -12.41 41.53 -17.99
C ALA A 523 -13.38 40.33 -18.16
N ASP A 524 -12.86 39.11 -18.23
CA ASP A 524 -13.68 37.88 -18.27
C ASP A 524 -14.51 37.70 -16.98
N TRP A 525 -13.87 37.92 -15.84
CA TRP A 525 -14.49 37.88 -14.53
C TRP A 525 -15.64 38.90 -14.41
N PHE A 526 -15.43 40.15 -14.83
CA PHE A 526 -16.49 41.16 -14.89
C PHE A 526 -17.62 40.78 -15.86
N GLY A 527 -17.29 40.19 -17.02
CA GLY A 527 -18.30 39.68 -17.95
C GLY A 527 -19.24 38.67 -17.29
N THR A 528 -18.69 37.79 -16.44
CA THR A 528 -19.50 36.84 -15.67
C THR A 528 -20.23 37.53 -14.50
N LEU A 529 -19.52 38.34 -13.72
CA LEU A 529 -20.02 39.00 -12.50
C LEU A 529 -21.23 39.89 -12.78
N LEU A 530 -21.17 40.63 -13.90
CA LEU A 530 -22.19 41.58 -14.34
C LEU A 530 -23.27 40.92 -15.21
N HIS A 531 -23.15 39.63 -15.52
CA HIS A 531 -24.17 38.90 -16.28
C HIS A 531 -25.52 38.84 -15.54
N ARG A 532 -26.60 38.90 -16.31
CA ARG A 532 -27.99 38.72 -15.86
C ARG A 532 -28.72 37.93 -16.95
N GLU A 533 -29.41 36.86 -16.58
CA GLU A 533 -30.09 35.98 -17.55
C GLU A 533 -31.22 36.70 -18.30
N ASP A 534 -31.94 37.58 -17.61
CA ASP A 534 -33.03 38.39 -18.15
C ASP A 534 -32.53 39.52 -19.07
N LYS A 535 -31.28 39.96 -18.91
CA LYS A 535 -30.66 41.01 -19.73
C LYS A 535 -29.16 40.73 -19.94
N PRO A 536 -28.82 39.85 -20.90
CA PRO A 536 -27.43 39.52 -21.22
C PRO A 536 -26.61 40.74 -21.67
N LEU A 537 -25.29 40.67 -21.50
CA LEU A 537 -24.37 41.72 -21.95
C LEU A 537 -24.29 41.76 -23.48
N THR A 538 -24.39 42.96 -24.06
CA THR A 538 -24.20 43.16 -25.50
C THR A 538 -22.70 43.17 -25.86
N PRO A 539 -22.32 42.93 -27.14
CA PRO A 539 -20.93 43.03 -27.57
C PRO A 539 -20.28 44.39 -27.27
N ALA A 540 -21.06 45.48 -27.39
CA ALA A 540 -20.58 46.82 -27.05
C ALA A 540 -20.28 46.97 -25.56
N GLN A 541 -21.15 46.42 -24.68
CA GLN A 541 -20.92 46.39 -23.24
C GLN A 541 -19.70 45.54 -22.87
N THR A 542 -19.51 44.38 -23.49
CA THR A 542 -18.33 43.52 -23.27
C THR A 542 -17.03 44.22 -23.68
N ASN A 543 -17.01 44.89 -24.83
CA ASN A 543 -15.86 45.69 -25.26
C ASN A 543 -15.58 46.84 -24.28
N ARG A 544 -16.63 47.50 -23.79
CA ARG A 544 -16.48 48.56 -22.79
C ARG A 544 -15.88 48.06 -21.49
N ILE A 545 -16.28 46.89 -20.99
CA ILE A 545 -15.69 46.26 -19.80
C ILE A 545 -14.18 46.12 -19.99
N MET A 546 -13.73 45.57 -21.12
CA MET A 546 -12.31 45.42 -21.42
C MET A 546 -11.57 46.76 -21.44
N ASP A 547 -12.14 47.79 -22.07
CA ASP A 547 -11.53 49.13 -22.11
C ASP A 547 -11.43 49.77 -20.72
N CYS A 548 -12.49 49.68 -19.91
CA CYS A 548 -12.50 50.20 -18.54
C CYS A 548 -11.51 49.45 -17.64
N VAL A 549 -11.39 48.13 -17.77
CA VAL A 549 -10.39 47.33 -17.03
C VAL A 549 -8.97 47.77 -17.40
N ARG A 550 -8.68 47.99 -18.69
CA ARG A 550 -7.38 48.52 -19.13
C ARG A 550 -7.12 49.92 -18.58
N GLN A 551 -8.11 50.82 -18.61
CA GLN A 551 -7.98 52.16 -18.06
C GLN A 551 -7.70 52.13 -16.54
N ASN A 552 -8.38 51.26 -15.79
CA ASN A 552 -8.13 51.06 -14.37
C ASN A 552 -6.69 50.57 -14.10
N ALA A 553 -6.23 49.58 -14.86
CA ALA A 553 -4.87 49.04 -14.72
C ALA A 553 -3.79 50.08 -15.07
N GLN A 554 -4.06 50.96 -16.04
CA GLN A 554 -3.16 52.02 -16.49
C GLN A 554 -3.26 53.31 -15.65
N ALA A 555 -4.14 53.36 -14.66
CA ALA A 555 -4.27 54.53 -13.80
C ALA A 555 -2.94 54.86 -13.11
N THR A 556 -2.44 56.08 -13.34
CA THR A 556 -1.15 56.58 -12.85
C THR A 556 -1.13 56.68 -11.32
N ASP A 557 -2.27 57.03 -10.72
CA ASP A 557 -2.48 57.03 -9.28
C ASP A 557 -3.22 55.74 -8.86
N PRO A 558 -2.59 54.85 -8.08
CA PRO A 558 -3.23 53.66 -7.54
C PRO A 558 -4.51 53.97 -6.73
N GLY A 559 -4.61 55.14 -6.09
CA GLY A 559 -5.80 55.56 -5.35
C GLY A 559 -7.08 55.62 -6.21
N LEU A 560 -6.93 55.70 -7.54
CA LEU A 560 -8.05 55.66 -8.47
C LEU A 560 -8.60 54.25 -8.73
N ARG A 561 -7.90 53.19 -8.30
CA ARG A 561 -8.26 51.78 -8.51
C ARG A 561 -9.28 51.26 -7.50
N ASN A 562 -10.32 52.06 -7.28
CA ASN A 562 -11.43 51.74 -6.39
C ASN A 562 -12.73 51.58 -7.19
N TRP A 563 -13.70 50.88 -6.59
CA TRP A 563 -14.95 50.52 -7.26
C TRP A 563 -15.84 51.73 -7.61
N GLN A 564 -15.75 52.83 -6.86
CA GLN A 564 -16.52 54.03 -7.12
C GLN A 564 -16.03 54.75 -8.38
N ASN A 565 -14.72 54.93 -8.51
CA ASN A 565 -14.09 55.50 -9.70
C ASN A 565 -14.22 54.57 -10.90
N PHE A 566 -14.07 53.26 -10.69
CA PHE A 566 -14.27 52.27 -11.74
C PHE A 566 -15.69 52.33 -12.31
N ALA A 567 -16.72 52.43 -11.46
CA ALA A 567 -18.10 52.61 -11.91
C ALA A 567 -18.29 53.86 -12.78
N SER A 568 -17.62 54.97 -12.44
CA SER A 568 -17.73 56.22 -13.19
C SER A 568 -17.27 56.10 -14.66
N LEU A 569 -16.36 55.17 -14.96
CA LEU A 569 -15.89 54.91 -16.34
C LEU A 569 -17.00 54.40 -17.26
N PHE A 570 -18.11 53.89 -16.71
CA PHE A 570 -19.23 53.36 -17.48
C PHE A 570 -20.32 54.40 -17.78
N MET A 571 -20.26 55.61 -17.20
CA MET A 571 -21.33 56.62 -17.35
C MET A 571 -21.52 57.15 -18.77
N SER A 572 -20.49 57.07 -19.61
CA SER A 572 -20.51 57.60 -20.98
C SER A 572 -20.98 56.59 -22.03
N MET A 573 -21.52 55.44 -21.61
CA MET A 573 -22.05 54.43 -22.52
C MET A 573 -23.48 54.78 -22.95
N ASP A 574 -23.77 54.50 -24.22
CA ASP A 574 -25.13 54.58 -24.77
C ASP A 574 -25.88 53.26 -24.49
N ASP A 575 -26.12 52.97 -23.21
CA ASP A 575 -26.83 51.77 -22.74
C ASP A 575 -27.86 52.08 -21.65
N GLU A 576 -28.34 53.33 -21.61
CA GLU A 576 -29.25 53.87 -20.59
C GLU A 576 -28.71 53.74 -19.15
N GLY A 577 -27.39 53.61 -18.99
CA GLY A 577 -26.72 53.47 -17.70
C GLY A 577 -26.81 52.06 -17.09
N ASP A 578 -27.25 51.05 -17.86
CA ASP A 578 -27.42 49.68 -17.40
C ASP A 578 -26.12 49.09 -16.81
N LEU A 579 -25.02 49.17 -17.56
CA LEU A 579 -23.74 48.62 -17.13
C LEU A 579 -23.16 49.37 -15.93
N ASN A 580 -23.31 50.70 -15.90
CA ASN A 580 -22.91 51.53 -14.75
C ASN A 580 -23.66 51.11 -13.48
N GLN A 581 -24.99 50.91 -13.55
CA GLN A 581 -25.79 50.45 -12.43
C GLN A 581 -25.36 49.06 -11.94
N ARG A 582 -25.04 48.13 -12.85
CA ARG A 582 -24.54 46.79 -12.47
C ARG A 582 -23.22 46.87 -11.69
N VAL A 583 -22.30 47.76 -12.08
CA VAL A 583 -21.02 47.95 -11.38
C VAL A 583 -21.21 48.68 -10.04
N LEU A 584 -22.14 49.64 -9.97
CA LEU A 584 -22.46 50.37 -8.74
C LEU A 584 -23.00 49.46 -7.62
N GLU A 585 -23.55 48.29 -7.94
CA GLU A 585 -23.92 47.29 -6.93
C GLU A 585 -22.72 46.79 -6.10
N TRP A 586 -21.51 46.87 -6.65
CA TRP A 586 -20.25 46.44 -6.03
C TRP A 586 -19.43 47.61 -5.44
N ALA A 587 -19.82 48.85 -5.74
CA ALA A 587 -19.24 50.04 -5.14
C ALA A 587 -19.65 50.17 -3.66
N GLU A 588 -19.01 51.08 -2.92
CA GLU A 588 -19.11 51.19 -1.45
C GLU A 588 -20.55 51.21 -0.90
N LYS A 589 -21.47 51.87 -1.62
CA LYS A 589 -22.89 52.02 -1.24
C LYS A 589 -23.81 50.96 -1.87
N GLY A 590 -23.28 50.08 -2.70
CA GLY A 590 -24.02 49.02 -3.37
C GLY A 590 -24.29 47.83 -2.46
N ARG A 591 -25.22 46.96 -2.87
CA ARG A 591 -25.61 45.76 -2.10
C ARG A 591 -24.45 44.80 -1.82
N PHE A 592 -23.46 44.73 -2.72
CA PHE A 592 -22.25 43.91 -2.59
C PHE A 592 -21.01 44.75 -2.21
N GLY A 593 -21.20 46.02 -1.86
CA GLY A 593 -20.12 46.96 -1.53
C GLY A 593 -19.24 46.52 -0.36
N TRP A 594 -19.80 45.74 0.56
CA TRP A 594 -19.06 45.17 1.70
C TRP A 594 -17.97 44.17 1.26
N ILE A 595 -18.11 43.55 0.07
CA ILE A 595 -17.14 42.56 -0.42
C ILE A 595 -15.88 43.26 -0.90
N PHE A 596 -15.98 44.15 -1.90
CA PHE A 596 -14.83 44.82 -2.50
C PHE A 596 -14.85 46.34 -2.37
N GLY A 597 -16.02 46.97 -2.36
CA GLY A 597 -16.19 48.42 -2.42
C GLY A 597 -15.62 49.19 -1.23
N HIS A 598 -15.45 48.55 -0.08
CA HIS A 598 -14.91 49.17 1.15
C HIS A 598 -13.37 49.07 1.25
N SER A 599 -12.73 48.29 0.37
CA SER A 599 -11.28 48.04 0.41
C SER A 599 -10.60 48.77 -0.76
N LEU A 600 -9.79 49.79 -0.45
CA LEU A 600 -8.96 50.44 -1.47
C LEU A 600 -7.77 49.54 -1.82
N GLU A 601 -6.93 49.24 -0.84
CA GLU A 601 -5.82 48.30 -1.02
C GLU A 601 -6.30 46.87 -0.75
N ASP A 602 -5.77 45.92 -1.52
CA ASP A 602 -5.98 44.51 -1.21
C ASP A 602 -5.09 44.11 -0.03
N THR A 603 -5.71 43.90 1.12
CA THR A 603 -5.05 43.56 2.40
C THR A 603 -5.07 42.06 2.69
N PHE A 604 -5.65 41.27 1.79
CA PHE A 604 -5.72 39.83 1.93
C PHE A 604 -4.34 39.21 1.67
N SER A 605 -3.63 38.85 2.75
CA SER A 605 -2.29 38.28 2.67
C SER A 605 -2.31 36.76 2.55
N LEU A 606 -1.59 36.26 1.55
CA LEU A 606 -1.24 34.84 1.37
C LEU A 606 0.19 34.55 1.85
N ASP A 607 0.77 35.43 2.67
CA ASP A 607 2.14 35.30 3.12
C ASP A 607 2.23 34.43 4.38
N GLY A 608 3.24 33.56 4.38
CA GLY A 608 3.44 32.52 5.38
C GLY A 608 3.39 31.13 4.77
N ASP A 609 3.82 30.14 5.56
CA ASP A 609 3.81 28.74 5.14
C ASP A 609 2.47 28.06 5.41
N MET A 610 1.65 28.61 6.32
CA MET A 610 0.30 28.11 6.60
C MET A 610 -0.67 29.28 6.76
N VAL A 611 -1.73 29.28 5.96
CA VAL A 611 -2.76 30.32 5.98
C VAL A 611 -4.15 29.69 5.92
N GLY A 612 -5.02 30.06 6.85
CA GLY A 612 -6.40 29.59 6.93
C GLY A 612 -7.42 30.70 6.74
N PHE A 613 -8.55 30.35 6.13
CA PHE A 613 -9.65 31.25 5.82
C PHE A 613 -10.96 30.60 6.24
N ASP A 614 -11.70 31.24 7.15
CA ASP A 614 -13.09 30.86 7.40
C ASP A 614 -13.97 31.49 6.31
N LEU A 615 -14.53 30.65 5.45
CA LEU A 615 -15.43 31.06 4.37
C LEU A 615 -16.90 30.76 4.66
N THR A 616 -17.25 30.41 5.90
CA THR A 616 -18.62 30.06 6.29
C THR A 616 -19.65 31.09 5.84
N GLY A 617 -19.39 32.38 6.12
CA GLY A 617 -20.33 33.45 5.77
C GLY A 617 -20.57 33.59 4.27
N ILE A 618 -19.59 33.24 3.43
CA ILE A 618 -19.72 33.23 1.97
C ILE A 618 -20.40 31.95 1.51
N LEU A 619 -19.97 30.79 1.98
CA LEU A 619 -20.52 29.49 1.56
C LEU A 619 -21.99 29.30 1.94
N ASP A 620 -22.43 29.93 3.03
CA ASP A 620 -23.84 29.92 3.46
C ASP A 620 -24.65 31.13 2.93
N SER A 621 -24.03 32.05 2.16
CA SER A 621 -24.77 33.14 1.51
C SER A 621 -25.77 32.59 0.50
N GLU A 622 -27.01 33.07 0.54
CA GLU A 622 -28.05 32.75 -0.45
C GLU A 622 -27.74 33.33 -1.85
N SER A 623 -26.81 34.28 -1.94
CA SER A 623 -26.47 34.96 -3.19
C SER A 623 -25.36 34.22 -3.94
N ASP A 624 -25.73 33.53 -5.02
CA ASP A 624 -24.79 32.85 -5.92
C ASP A 624 -23.71 33.79 -6.48
N LYS A 625 -24.05 35.07 -6.64
CA LYS A 625 -23.13 36.10 -7.11
C LYS A 625 -22.03 36.41 -6.10
N GLU A 626 -22.37 36.46 -4.81
CA GLU A 626 -21.37 36.68 -3.74
C GLU A 626 -20.39 35.51 -3.67
N ARG A 627 -20.93 34.28 -3.69
CA ARG A 627 -20.11 33.06 -3.70
C ARG A 627 -19.19 33.00 -4.91
N MET A 628 -19.74 33.24 -6.11
CA MET A 628 -18.96 33.28 -7.34
C MET A 628 -17.84 34.33 -7.27
N ALA A 629 -18.15 35.55 -6.84
CA ALA A 629 -17.23 36.66 -6.84
C ALA A 629 -16.03 36.43 -5.91
N VAL A 630 -16.30 36.06 -4.65
CA VAL A 630 -15.24 35.88 -3.65
C VAL A 630 -14.41 34.65 -3.97
N LEU A 631 -15.04 33.50 -4.21
CA LEU A 631 -14.30 32.26 -4.45
C LEU A 631 -13.42 32.39 -5.69
N SER A 632 -13.94 32.85 -6.82
CA SER A 632 -13.15 32.96 -8.06
C SER A 632 -11.93 33.87 -7.91
N TYR A 633 -12.04 34.96 -7.16
CA TYR A 633 -10.91 35.84 -6.88
C TYR A 633 -9.90 35.21 -5.89
N LEU A 634 -10.36 34.52 -4.84
CA LEU A 634 -9.47 33.80 -3.92
C LEU A 634 -8.66 32.72 -4.65
N PHE A 635 -9.30 31.90 -5.50
CA PHE A 635 -8.60 30.91 -6.31
C PHE A 635 -7.63 31.54 -7.30
N ARG A 636 -7.97 32.69 -7.89
CA ARG A 636 -7.06 33.46 -8.75
C ARG A 636 -5.80 33.91 -7.99
N ARG A 637 -5.96 34.41 -6.77
CA ARG A 637 -4.83 34.83 -5.92
C ARG A 637 -3.93 33.65 -5.56
N ILE A 638 -4.52 32.50 -5.24
CA ILE A 638 -3.77 31.27 -4.99
C ILE A 638 -3.08 30.77 -6.26
N GLU A 639 -3.76 30.76 -7.41
CA GLU A 639 -3.21 30.35 -8.70
C GLU A 639 -1.92 31.11 -9.00
N ARG A 640 -1.92 32.43 -8.82
CA ARG A 640 -0.73 33.28 -8.97
C ARG A 640 0.36 32.93 -7.96
N LYS A 641 0.00 32.61 -6.72
CA LYS A 641 0.96 32.31 -5.64
C LYS A 641 1.64 30.96 -5.84
N ILE A 642 0.97 29.97 -6.44
CA ILE A 642 1.52 28.63 -6.67
C ILE A 642 2.33 28.50 -7.98
N GLU A 643 2.43 29.55 -8.81
CA GLU A 643 3.27 29.54 -10.02
C GLU A 643 4.77 29.34 -9.70
N ASP A 644 5.17 29.55 -8.44
CA ASP A 644 6.51 29.24 -7.94
C ASP A 644 6.80 27.72 -7.85
N ARG A 645 5.78 26.87 -8.06
CA ARG A 645 5.82 25.40 -8.02
C ARG A 645 6.34 24.83 -6.71
N ARG A 646 6.34 25.61 -5.63
CA ARG A 646 6.65 25.09 -4.30
C ARG A 646 5.58 24.05 -3.93
N PRO A 647 5.95 22.88 -3.37
CA PRO A 647 4.95 21.91 -2.88
C PRO A 647 3.87 22.65 -2.08
N THR A 648 2.61 22.47 -2.49
CA THR A 648 1.50 23.21 -1.88
C THR A 648 0.33 22.26 -1.61
N LEU A 649 -0.24 22.37 -0.41
CA LEU A 649 -1.43 21.66 0.03
C LEU A 649 -2.57 22.68 0.19
N ILE A 650 -3.72 22.39 -0.41
CA ILE A 650 -4.92 23.23 -0.32
C ILE A 650 -6.02 22.37 0.27
N ILE A 651 -6.42 22.64 1.51
CA ILE A 651 -7.51 21.94 2.17
C ILE A 651 -8.80 22.72 1.95
N ILE A 652 -9.85 22.04 1.52
CA ILE A 652 -11.18 22.58 1.33
C ILE A 652 -12.14 21.77 2.21
N ASP A 653 -12.53 22.34 3.35
CA ASP A 653 -13.56 21.76 4.19
C ASP A 653 -14.95 21.96 3.55
N GLU A 654 -15.81 20.98 3.75
CA GLU A 654 -17.19 20.96 3.26
C GLU A 654 -17.30 21.33 1.75
N ALA A 655 -16.41 20.77 0.92
CA ALA A 655 -16.19 21.17 -0.47
C ALA A 655 -17.46 21.16 -1.33
N TRP A 656 -18.45 20.31 -1.01
CA TRP A 656 -19.73 20.24 -1.73
C TRP A 656 -20.50 21.57 -1.69
N LYS A 657 -20.35 22.39 -0.64
CA LYS A 657 -20.98 23.72 -0.54
C LYS A 657 -20.51 24.66 -1.66
N ALA A 658 -19.24 24.55 -2.03
CA ALA A 658 -18.70 25.30 -3.15
C ALA A 658 -19.19 24.73 -4.49
N LEU A 659 -19.33 23.39 -4.58
CA LEU A 659 -19.77 22.68 -5.79
C LEU A 659 -21.25 22.84 -6.15
N ASP A 660 -22.09 23.31 -5.22
CA ASP A 660 -23.52 23.58 -5.48
C ASP A 660 -23.72 24.70 -6.53
N ASN A 661 -22.70 25.53 -6.77
CA ASN A 661 -22.71 26.53 -7.83
C ASN A 661 -22.08 25.95 -9.12
N VAL A 662 -22.87 25.85 -10.20
CA VAL A 662 -22.45 25.25 -11.49
C VAL A 662 -21.18 25.89 -12.04
N TYR A 663 -21.12 27.22 -12.05
CA TYR A 663 -19.97 27.96 -12.58
C TYR A 663 -18.70 27.69 -11.76
N PHE A 664 -18.82 27.72 -10.43
CA PHE A 664 -17.69 27.43 -9.57
C PHE A 664 -17.22 25.98 -9.72
N ALA A 665 -18.15 25.02 -9.81
CA ALA A 665 -17.82 23.62 -9.96
C ALA A 665 -17.00 23.37 -11.25
N GLU A 666 -17.40 23.95 -12.38
CA GLU A 666 -16.64 23.85 -13.64
C GLU A 666 -15.24 24.47 -13.51
N ARG A 667 -15.12 25.64 -12.89
CA ARG A 667 -13.83 26.27 -12.64
C ARG A 667 -12.95 25.46 -11.70
N LEU A 668 -13.50 24.87 -10.63
CA LEU A 668 -12.74 24.03 -9.73
C LEU A 668 -12.19 22.81 -10.46
N SER A 669 -13.00 22.15 -11.30
CA SER A 669 -12.54 21.00 -12.09
C SER A 669 -11.39 21.36 -13.02
N GLN A 670 -11.44 22.52 -13.69
CA GLN A 670 -10.34 23.00 -14.54
C GLN A 670 -9.11 23.37 -13.69
N TRP A 671 -9.34 24.00 -12.54
CA TRP A 671 -8.30 24.42 -11.62
C TRP A 671 -7.54 23.25 -11.00
N LEU A 672 -8.19 22.12 -10.70
CA LEU A 672 -7.49 20.92 -10.23
C LEU A 672 -6.43 20.47 -11.26
N VAL A 673 -6.78 20.46 -12.55
CA VAL A 673 -5.85 20.10 -13.62
C VAL A 673 -4.64 21.05 -13.69
N THR A 674 -4.86 22.36 -13.52
CA THR A 674 -3.76 23.34 -13.53
C THR A 674 -2.95 23.32 -12.24
N ALA A 675 -3.59 23.17 -11.08
CA ALA A 675 -2.95 23.06 -9.77
C ALA A 675 -1.97 21.88 -9.72
N ARG A 676 -2.33 20.72 -10.30
CA ARG A 676 -1.40 19.58 -10.44
C ARG A 676 -0.09 19.99 -11.11
N LYS A 677 -0.15 20.74 -12.23
CA LYS A 677 1.05 21.20 -12.96
C LYS A 677 1.91 22.15 -12.14
N GLN A 678 1.29 22.87 -11.21
CA GLN A 678 1.94 23.76 -10.26
C GLN A 678 2.37 23.06 -8.96
N ASN A 679 2.54 21.73 -8.97
CA ASN A 679 3.01 20.95 -7.82
C ASN A 679 2.10 21.10 -6.57
N THR A 680 0.80 21.24 -6.82
CA THR A 680 -0.20 21.53 -5.78
C THR A 680 -1.20 20.39 -5.63
N VAL A 681 -1.49 20.05 -4.38
CA VAL A 681 -2.46 19.04 -3.98
C VAL A 681 -3.67 19.71 -3.32
N ALA A 682 -4.84 19.59 -3.92
CA ALA A 682 -6.12 19.88 -3.27
C ALA A 682 -6.63 18.67 -2.46
N VAL A 683 -6.91 18.87 -1.18
CA VAL A 683 -7.59 17.93 -0.30
C VAL A 683 -9.00 18.44 -0.06
N MET A 684 -9.98 17.76 -0.64
CA MET A 684 -11.39 18.08 -0.48
C MET A 684 -12.00 17.19 0.58
N MET A 685 -12.80 17.77 1.45
CA MET A 685 -13.49 17.03 2.49
C MET A 685 -15.00 17.16 2.32
N THR A 686 -15.71 16.05 2.50
CA THR A 686 -17.17 16.03 2.45
C THR A 686 -17.72 14.98 3.42
N GLN A 687 -19.00 15.07 3.77
CA GLN A 687 -19.59 14.17 4.75
C GLN A 687 -20.09 12.89 4.10
N TYR A 688 -20.78 13.02 2.96
CA TYR A 688 -21.44 11.93 2.26
C TYR A 688 -21.13 12.00 0.76
N ALA A 689 -20.97 10.85 0.11
CA ALA A 689 -20.76 10.78 -1.34
C ALA A 689 -21.99 11.28 -2.13
N SER A 690 -23.20 11.12 -1.58
CA SER A 690 -24.44 11.66 -2.17
C SER A 690 -24.45 13.19 -2.28
N GLN A 691 -23.64 13.92 -1.50
CA GLN A 691 -23.48 15.37 -1.65
C GLN A 691 -22.74 15.73 -2.95
N LEU A 692 -21.85 14.85 -3.43
CA LEU A 692 -21.17 15.02 -4.71
C LEU A 692 -22.04 14.57 -5.88
N GLU A 693 -22.83 13.50 -5.69
CA GLU A 693 -23.69 12.93 -6.74
C GLU A 693 -24.74 13.90 -7.28
N ARG A 694 -25.24 14.80 -6.42
CA ARG A 694 -26.24 15.82 -6.80
C ARG A 694 -25.75 16.83 -7.84
N THR A 695 -24.43 16.90 -8.05
CA THR A 695 -23.82 17.87 -8.95
C THR A 695 -23.28 17.18 -10.21
N ARG A 696 -23.53 17.77 -11.40
CA ARG A 696 -23.02 17.24 -12.67
C ARG A 696 -21.50 17.09 -12.67
N THR A 697 -20.81 18.01 -11.98
CA THR A 697 -19.34 18.08 -11.89
C THR A 697 -18.75 17.19 -10.80
N GLY A 698 -19.55 16.76 -9.81
CA GLY A 698 -19.08 15.90 -8.73
C GLY A 698 -18.49 14.58 -9.23
N LYS A 699 -19.08 13.99 -10.29
CA LYS A 699 -18.55 12.77 -10.93
C LYS A 699 -17.16 12.99 -11.51
N THR A 700 -16.99 14.07 -12.27
CA THR A 700 -15.70 14.46 -12.83
C THR A 700 -14.64 14.70 -11.75
N ILE A 701 -15.04 15.26 -10.60
CA ILE A 701 -14.12 15.46 -9.47
C ILE A 701 -13.72 14.12 -8.85
N VAL A 702 -14.66 13.21 -8.59
CA VAL A 702 -14.33 11.88 -8.06
C VAL A 702 -13.41 11.11 -9.01
N GLU A 703 -13.61 11.23 -10.32
CA GLU A 703 -12.74 10.64 -11.34
C GLU A 703 -11.35 11.30 -11.41
N ALA A 704 -11.25 12.60 -11.09
CA ALA A 704 -10.00 13.36 -11.14
C ALA A 704 -9.14 13.24 -9.86
N VAL A 705 -9.71 12.69 -8.78
CA VAL A 705 -9.07 12.54 -7.48
C VAL A 705 -8.52 11.10 -7.36
N PRO A 706 -7.20 10.89 -7.46
CA PRO A 706 -6.61 9.56 -7.36
C PRO A 706 -6.70 8.97 -5.95
N THR A 707 -6.62 9.80 -4.91
CA THR A 707 -6.50 9.34 -3.53
C THR A 707 -7.82 9.55 -2.79
N GLN A 708 -8.41 8.48 -2.24
CA GLN A 708 -9.65 8.54 -1.47
C GLN A 708 -9.39 8.02 -0.06
N VAL A 709 -9.78 8.79 0.96
CA VAL A 709 -9.72 8.39 2.37
C VAL A 709 -11.15 8.32 2.89
N LEU A 710 -11.61 7.10 3.16
CA LEU A 710 -12.99 6.80 3.50
C LEU A 710 -13.05 6.34 4.97
N LEU A 711 -13.71 7.14 5.81
CA LEU A 711 -13.91 6.81 7.22
C LEU A 711 -15.21 5.99 7.39
N PRO A 712 -15.20 4.94 8.24
CA PRO A 712 -16.36 4.07 8.44
C PRO A 712 -17.64 4.80 8.84
N ASN A 713 -18.76 4.34 8.29
CA ASN A 713 -20.09 4.85 8.57
C ASN A 713 -21.14 3.73 8.60
N ILE A 714 -21.34 3.15 9.78
CA ILE A 714 -22.34 2.10 10.05
C ILE A 714 -23.80 2.52 9.81
N ARG A 715 -24.08 3.80 9.53
CA ARG A 715 -25.44 4.29 9.23
C ARG A 715 -25.68 4.52 7.74
N ALA A 716 -24.66 4.39 6.91
CA ALA A 716 -24.81 4.49 5.46
C ALA A 716 -25.35 3.16 4.89
N ASN A 717 -25.90 3.25 3.69
CA ASN A 717 -26.27 2.08 2.88
C ASN A 717 -25.26 1.90 1.76
N ALA A 718 -25.23 0.70 1.18
CA ALA A 718 -24.43 0.39 -0.01
C ALA A 718 -24.63 1.39 -1.15
N SER A 719 -25.89 1.79 -1.38
CA SER A 719 -26.29 2.74 -2.42
C SER A 719 -25.64 4.12 -2.26
N ASP A 720 -25.33 4.54 -1.03
CA ASP A 720 -24.75 5.86 -0.77
C ASP A 720 -23.32 5.98 -1.33
N TYR A 721 -22.65 4.86 -1.58
CA TYR A 721 -21.28 4.79 -2.09
C TYR A 721 -21.19 4.36 -3.56
N GLN A 722 -22.32 4.17 -4.26
CA GLN A 722 -22.35 3.63 -5.62
C GLN A 722 -21.47 4.44 -6.60
N MET A 723 -21.43 5.76 -6.45
CA MET A 723 -20.60 6.67 -7.25
C MET A 723 -19.09 6.37 -7.17
N LEU A 724 -18.62 5.73 -6.09
CA LEU A 724 -17.20 5.46 -5.85
C LEU A 724 -16.73 4.12 -6.44
N ASN A 725 -17.67 3.28 -6.91
CA ASN A 725 -17.40 1.94 -7.42
C ASN A 725 -16.51 1.12 -6.46
N LEU A 726 -16.97 0.99 -5.21
CA LEU A 726 -16.29 0.19 -4.19
C LEU A 726 -16.49 -1.31 -4.44
N TYR A 727 -15.48 -2.12 -4.15
CA TYR A 727 -15.62 -3.57 -4.04
C TYR A 727 -16.46 -3.93 -2.81
N GLN A 728 -17.07 -5.12 -2.81
CA GLN A 728 -17.91 -5.56 -1.70
C GLN A 728 -17.16 -5.54 -0.36
N LYS A 729 -15.89 -5.98 -0.33
CA LYS A 729 -15.08 -5.96 0.90
C LYS A 729 -14.70 -4.56 1.37
N GLU A 730 -14.45 -3.64 0.45
CA GLU A 730 -14.23 -2.22 0.77
C GLU A 730 -15.49 -1.65 1.44
N LEU A 731 -16.66 -1.95 0.87
CA LEU A 731 -17.94 -1.54 1.42
C LEU A 731 -18.21 -2.16 2.79
N ASP A 732 -17.96 -3.47 2.95
CA ASP A 732 -18.11 -4.17 4.22
C ASP A 732 -17.23 -3.54 5.31
N THR A 733 -16.01 -3.13 4.94
CA THR A 733 -15.10 -2.41 5.86
C THR A 733 -15.72 -1.09 6.32
N LEU A 734 -16.37 -0.35 5.43
CA LEU A 734 -17.01 0.94 5.78
C LEU A 734 -18.30 0.78 6.58
N LEU A 735 -19.09 -0.26 6.30
CA LEU A 735 -20.42 -0.47 6.89
C LEU A 735 -20.38 -1.26 8.20
N ASN A 736 -19.42 -2.16 8.39
CA ASN A 736 -19.36 -3.06 9.55
C ASN A 736 -18.35 -2.59 10.63
N THR A 737 -17.50 -1.61 10.30
CA THR A 737 -16.52 -1.09 11.27
C THR A 737 -17.12 0.07 12.07
N GLY A 738 -17.06 -0.03 13.40
CA GLY A 738 -17.54 1.04 14.29
C GLY A 738 -16.84 2.39 14.03
N THR A 739 -17.59 3.49 14.13
CA THR A 739 -17.07 4.86 13.85
C THR A 739 -15.92 5.28 14.77
N ASN A 740 -15.80 4.68 15.97
CA ASN A 740 -14.72 4.96 16.92
C ASN A 740 -13.48 4.05 16.75
N SER A 741 -13.45 3.22 15.71
CA SER A 741 -12.34 2.29 15.42
C SER A 741 -11.02 3.00 15.09
N ARG A 742 -11.06 4.29 14.70
CA ARG A 742 -9.92 5.05 14.17
C ARG A 742 -9.30 4.39 12.93
N LEU A 743 -10.10 3.63 12.20
CA LEU A 743 -9.73 3.05 10.90
C LEU A 743 -10.20 3.95 9.77
N ALA A 744 -9.45 3.92 8.67
CA ALA A 744 -9.80 4.55 7.41
C ALA A 744 -9.45 3.58 6.29
N LEU A 745 -10.31 3.45 5.29
CA LEU A 745 -9.98 2.79 4.03
C LEU A 745 -9.30 3.82 3.13
N ILE A 746 -8.08 3.54 2.70
CA ILE A 746 -7.32 4.41 1.78
C ILE A 746 -7.27 3.74 0.42
N ARG A 747 -7.71 4.43 -0.63
CA ARG A 747 -7.62 3.99 -2.03
C ARG A 747 -6.69 4.94 -2.79
N ASP A 748 -5.77 4.38 -3.55
CA ASP A 748 -4.88 5.11 -4.46
C ASP A 748 -4.60 4.30 -5.75
N ASP A 749 -3.60 4.74 -6.52
CA ASP A 749 -3.16 4.08 -7.76
C ASP A 749 -2.54 2.69 -7.57
N GLN A 750 -2.10 2.34 -6.35
CA GLN A 750 -1.58 1.02 -6.04
C GLN A 750 -2.68 0.06 -5.56
N GLY A 751 -3.79 0.59 -5.06
CA GLY A 751 -4.96 -0.17 -4.64
C GLY A 751 -5.53 0.36 -3.33
N SER A 752 -6.06 -0.54 -2.53
CA SER A 752 -6.82 -0.18 -1.34
C SER A 752 -6.21 -0.84 -0.09
N VAL A 753 -6.07 -0.08 0.98
CA VAL A 753 -5.48 -0.51 2.26
C VAL A 753 -6.42 -0.24 3.42
#